data_AF-A0A7S0D0Y3-F1
#
_entry.id   AF-A0A7S0D0Y3-F1
#
_cell.length_a   1.000
_cell.length_b   1.000
_cell.length_c   1.000
_cell.angle_alpha   90.00
_cell.angle_beta   90.00
_cell.angle_gamma   90.00
#
_symmetry.space_group_name_H-M   'P 1'
#
loop_
_entity.id
_entity.type
_entity.pdbx_description
1 polymer ?
#
loop_
_entity_poly.entity_id
_entity_poly.type
_entity_poly.pdbx_seq_one_letter_code
_entity_poly.pdbx_strand_id
1 'polypeptide(L)'
;MGPTPGAYNYVVTAHKPTSVTHSVVGNFTHDDELNLIVAKCTRLEIYLLTPEGLRAVVDAPIHGRVATLALFKPPLKKKHLIFLATERGAFCVLAYDSAKGELVTEAMGDLTDRIGRPAECGQIGIVDPECRVAGAHLYDGLFKCLPLDRTGQMREAFNVRLDELQVVDVAFLHGCSKPTIAVLHQDTKEARHVKTYEIDLKTKDLVAGPWAQSDLEGGTSRVIPVPAPLGGAILLGETVIVYVNGANANAPHMSVDAETRGKAPVSGTSSKSVDVGTTTTTRAVAVATRAAPFMAHGAVDADGSRFLLSDAAGVLHLLVLQNDGERVVSLKLEPLGSTSIASAISYLDNGVAYVGSAYGDSQLVRLHAQPVLVSEDPPDLSSGDQNSTTFVEILETFPNLGPIVDMAVVDLDRHGQGQVVTCSGVAKDGSLRVVRNGVGIQERAAAELPGIKGCWSLKNGDDAPHDTFLVVTFMRETRVLAVDDASDEIGECEFEGFVATEQTLWTGNVLGGMACQVTSSGVRLVDAATGALKASWSPKNEHGEPETIGVASGNANVVVVATSGGKLVSLRVGVSSPKNSDASSMDVDGVGTEPLDGSSSLIAVVATVDPGGEVACLDCSPLEEGKPAEACAVGLWSAEVKTFSAPGLALLSRAALARADARDAASVDETGTASGGSGGLLSSGASVSHGVIPRAVLLCKFEGVSYLLVGTGDGALSAFALDATPGAVGGTLDLSESPKTVSLGARPVTLSAFK
;
A
#
# COMPACT_ATOMS: atom_id res chain seq x y z
N MET A 1 14.67 -13.99 -49.76
CA MET A 1 15.38 -13.16 -48.75
C MET A 1 14.99 -13.70 -47.40
N GLY A 2 15.94 -14.24 -46.62
CA GLY A 2 15.64 -14.67 -45.25
C GLY A 2 15.31 -13.47 -44.37
N PRO A 3 14.55 -13.64 -43.27
CA PRO A 3 14.29 -12.55 -42.33
C PRO A 3 15.62 -12.05 -41.77
N THR A 4 15.93 -10.77 -41.99
CA THR A 4 17.03 -10.09 -41.30
C THR A 4 16.79 -10.20 -39.79
N PRO A 5 17.74 -10.73 -39.00
CA PRO A 5 17.58 -10.78 -37.56
C PRO A 5 17.56 -9.36 -37.01
N GLY A 6 16.37 -8.85 -36.70
CA GLY A 6 16.21 -7.62 -35.93
C GLY A 6 16.59 -7.87 -34.48
N ALA A 7 17.20 -6.88 -33.82
CA ALA A 7 17.40 -6.91 -32.38
C ALA A 7 16.05 -6.60 -31.68
N TYR A 8 15.53 -7.56 -30.93
CA TYR A 8 14.36 -7.36 -30.08
C TYR A 8 14.84 -7.08 -28.65
N ASN A 9 14.45 -5.94 -28.10
CA ASN A 9 14.77 -5.57 -26.73
C ASN A 9 13.49 -5.57 -25.90
N TYR A 10 13.57 -6.07 -24.66
CA TYR A 10 12.50 -6.01 -23.68
C TYR A 10 12.96 -5.15 -22.51
N VAL A 11 12.17 -4.13 -22.17
CA VAL A 11 12.46 -3.21 -21.08
C VAL A 11 11.32 -3.29 -20.08
N VAL A 12 11.65 -3.65 -18.85
CA VAL A 12 10.68 -3.78 -17.75
C VAL A 12 11.20 -3.08 -16.51
N THR A 13 10.28 -2.52 -15.74
CA THR A 13 10.59 -1.92 -14.44
C THR A 13 10.68 -3.01 -13.38
N ALA A 14 11.90 -3.30 -12.91
CA ALA A 14 12.13 -4.27 -11.82
C ALA A 14 11.69 -3.73 -10.45
N HIS A 15 11.83 -2.43 -10.22
CA HIS A 15 11.38 -1.74 -9.00
C HIS A 15 10.66 -0.45 -9.37
N LYS A 16 9.47 -0.23 -8.79
CA LYS A 16 8.66 0.98 -9.06
C LYS A 16 9.41 2.25 -8.59
N PRO A 17 9.18 3.42 -9.21
CA PRO A 17 9.74 4.67 -8.73
C PRO A 17 9.31 4.97 -7.28
N THR A 18 10.26 5.37 -6.44
CA THR A 18 10.02 5.69 -5.01
C THR A 18 10.10 7.17 -4.68
N SER A 19 10.78 7.96 -5.53
CA SER A 19 11.00 9.39 -5.35
C SER A 19 9.68 10.16 -5.46
N VAL A 20 9.35 10.93 -4.43
CA VAL A 20 8.11 11.72 -4.34
C VAL A 20 8.36 13.12 -4.88
N THR A 21 7.70 13.50 -5.97
CA THR A 21 7.87 14.83 -6.58
C THR A 21 6.79 15.82 -6.15
N HIS A 22 5.57 15.33 -5.91
CA HIS A 22 4.44 16.16 -5.49
C HIS A 22 3.59 15.42 -4.47
N SER A 23 2.99 16.17 -3.54
CA SER A 23 1.93 15.68 -2.68
C SER A 23 0.87 16.77 -2.48
N VAL A 24 -0.39 16.35 -2.45
CA VAL A 24 -1.54 17.23 -2.17
C VAL A 24 -2.53 16.52 -1.25
N VAL A 25 -3.31 17.30 -0.51
CA VAL A 25 -4.29 16.80 0.45
C VAL A 25 -5.67 17.38 0.17
N GLY A 26 -6.69 16.55 0.29
CA GLY A 26 -8.09 16.97 0.26
C GLY A 26 -9.06 15.82 0.06
N ASN A 27 -10.35 16.15 -0.03
CA ASN A 27 -11.42 15.16 -0.12
C ASN A 27 -11.64 14.68 -1.56
N PHE A 28 -10.95 13.63 -1.98
CA PHE A 28 -10.96 13.13 -3.37
C PHE A 28 -11.84 11.89 -3.55
N THR A 29 -11.70 10.91 -2.63
CA THR A 29 -12.41 9.63 -2.70
C THR A 29 -13.86 9.75 -2.21
N HIS A 30 -14.07 10.49 -1.12
CA HIS A 30 -15.37 10.87 -0.56
C HIS A 30 -15.41 12.36 -0.25
N ASP A 31 -16.58 12.93 0.08
CA ASP A 31 -16.70 14.37 0.42
C ASP A 31 -16.20 14.70 1.84
N ASP A 32 -16.32 13.76 2.77
CA ASP A 32 -15.90 13.90 4.18
C ASP A 32 -14.60 13.15 4.54
N GLU A 33 -14.00 12.42 3.60
CA GLU A 33 -12.76 11.66 3.83
C GLU A 33 -11.55 12.47 3.38
N LEU A 34 -10.51 12.57 4.23
CA LEU A 34 -9.27 13.25 3.88
C LEU A 34 -8.32 12.29 3.18
N ASN A 35 -7.89 12.64 1.98
CA ASN A 35 -6.93 11.85 1.22
C ASN A 35 -5.58 12.56 1.11
N LEU A 36 -4.51 11.78 1.19
CA LEU A 36 -3.17 12.17 0.76
C LEU A 36 -2.95 11.60 -0.64
N ILE A 37 -2.59 12.45 -1.59
CA ILE A 37 -2.34 12.07 -2.98
C ILE A 37 -0.87 12.36 -3.27
N VAL A 38 -0.14 11.35 -3.73
CA VAL A 38 1.31 11.40 -3.92
C VAL A 38 1.66 11.05 -5.36
N ALA A 39 2.45 11.90 -6.02
CA ALA A 39 3.02 11.60 -7.34
C ALA A 39 4.46 11.10 -7.19
N LYS A 40 4.71 9.89 -7.72
CA LYS A 40 6.02 9.26 -7.77
C LYS A 40 6.45 9.08 -9.23
N CYS A 41 7.03 10.12 -9.81
CA CYS A 41 7.49 10.16 -11.20
C CYS A 41 6.37 9.81 -12.22
N THR A 42 6.18 8.53 -12.54
CA THR A 42 5.16 8.01 -13.48
C THR A 42 4.01 7.28 -12.78
N ARG A 43 3.82 7.49 -11.48
CA ARG A 43 2.73 6.89 -10.71
C ARG A 43 2.02 7.91 -9.85
N LEU A 44 0.74 7.62 -9.60
CA LEU A 44 -0.11 8.33 -8.66
C LEU A 44 -0.58 7.34 -7.60
N GLU A 45 -0.30 7.64 -6.34
CA GLU A 45 -0.76 6.87 -5.20
C GLU A 45 -1.73 7.72 -4.38
N ILE A 46 -2.84 7.13 -3.93
CA ILE A 46 -3.87 7.81 -3.14
C ILE A 46 -4.06 7.02 -1.85
N TYR A 47 -3.93 7.72 -0.74
CA TYR A 47 -4.08 7.19 0.61
C TYR A 47 -5.29 7.83 1.28
N LEU A 48 -6.03 7.04 2.05
CA LEU A 48 -7.01 7.51 3.02
C LEU A 48 -6.32 7.68 4.37
N LEU A 49 -6.55 8.82 5.02
CA LEU A 49 -6.11 9.02 6.40
C LEU A 49 -7.04 8.26 7.35
N THR A 50 -6.49 7.35 8.14
CA THR A 50 -7.19 6.63 9.23
C THR A 50 -6.52 6.92 10.58
N PRO A 51 -7.18 6.64 11.71
CA PRO A 51 -6.56 6.78 13.03
C PRO A 51 -5.27 5.97 13.21
N GLU A 52 -5.15 4.85 12.50
CA GLU A 52 -3.99 3.94 12.51
C GLU A 52 -2.87 4.35 11.55
N GLY A 53 -3.10 5.33 10.66
CA GLY A 53 -2.10 5.80 9.70
C GLY A 53 -2.65 6.02 8.29
N LEU A 54 -1.83 5.75 7.28
CA LEU A 54 -2.19 5.92 5.87
C LEU A 54 -2.61 4.58 5.25
N ARG A 55 -3.86 4.47 4.82
CA ARG A 55 -4.37 3.29 4.10
C ARG A 55 -4.36 3.53 2.59
N ALA A 56 -3.60 2.75 1.84
CA ALA A 56 -3.59 2.83 0.38
C ALA A 56 -4.98 2.52 -0.22
N VAL A 57 -5.43 3.35 -1.15
CA VAL A 57 -6.70 3.20 -1.88
C VAL A 57 -6.46 2.98 -3.37
N VAL A 58 -5.53 3.73 -3.98
CA VAL A 58 -5.20 3.63 -5.40
C VAL A 58 -3.69 3.63 -5.61
N ASP A 59 -3.18 2.75 -6.47
CA ASP A 59 -1.86 2.81 -7.12
C ASP A 59 -2.07 2.73 -8.63
N ALA A 60 -1.94 3.86 -9.32
CA ALA A 60 -2.21 3.97 -10.74
C ALA A 60 -0.96 4.43 -11.52
N PRO A 61 -0.63 3.78 -12.65
CA PRO A 61 0.40 4.27 -13.55
C PRO A 61 -0.10 5.49 -14.35
N ILE A 62 0.80 6.43 -14.58
CA ILE A 62 0.63 7.59 -15.45
C ILE A 62 1.58 7.44 -16.64
N HIS A 63 1.06 7.62 -17.86
CA HIS A 63 1.83 7.52 -19.10
C HIS A 63 2.67 8.78 -19.39
N GLY A 64 3.48 9.18 -18.40
CA GLY A 64 4.34 10.35 -18.47
C GLY A 64 4.87 10.71 -17.08
N ARG A 65 5.97 11.46 -17.03
CA ARG A 65 6.47 12.01 -15.76
C ARG A 65 5.56 13.15 -15.34
N VAL A 66 5.05 13.11 -14.12
CA VAL A 66 4.17 14.14 -13.55
C VAL A 66 4.98 15.42 -13.34
N ALA A 67 4.59 16.48 -14.05
CA ALA A 67 5.15 17.83 -13.94
C ALA A 67 4.28 18.75 -13.07
N THR A 68 2.98 18.45 -12.97
CA THR A 68 2.05 19.22 -12.15
C THR A 68 1.05 18.27 -11.51
N LEU A 69 0.79 18.49 -10.23
CA LEU A 69 -0.29 17.87 -9.49
C LEU A 69 -1.01 18.96 -8.68
N ALA A 70 -2.25 19.27 -9.04
CA ALA A 70 -3.07 20.25 -8.34
C ALA A 70 -4.44 19.67 -8.01
N LEU A 71 -4.90 19.90 -6.79
CA LEU A 71 -6.23 19.51 -6.35
C LEU A 71 -7.15 20.74 -6.40
N PHE A 72 -8.37 20.57 -6.92
CA PHE A 72 -9.34 21.67 -6.98
C PHE A 72 -10.77 21.15 -6.79
N LYS A 73 -11.67 22.01 -6.28
CA LYS A 73 -13.07 21.66 -6.00
C LYS A 73 -14.02 22.58 -6.75
N PRO A 74 -14.53 22.16 -7.92
CA PRO A 74 -15.52 22.94 -8.65
C PRO A 74 -16.77 23.24 -7.79
N PRO A 75 -17.40 24.42 -7.92
CA PRO A 75 -18.53 24.82 -7.07
C PRO A 75 -19.73 23.86 -7.09
N LEU A 76 -19.94 23.12 -8.18
CA LEU A 76 -21.05 22.16 -8.32
C LEU A 76 -20.67 20.71 -7.99
N LYS A 77 -19.42 20.46 -7.57
CA LYS A 77 -18.93 19.12 -7.21
C LYS A 77 -18.70 19.06 -5.69
N LYS A 78 -19.08 17.93 -5.09
CA LYS A 78 -18.86 17.67 -3.66
C LYS A 78 -17.43 17.21 -3.34
N LYS A 79 -16.82 16.48 -4.28
CA LYS A 79 -15.46 15.95 -4.18
C LYS A 79 -14.50 16.82 -4.96
N HIS A 80 -13.23 16.76 -4.59
CA HIS A 80 -12.15 17.35 -5.35
C HIS A 80 -11.90 16.57 -6.64
N LEU A 81 -11.33 17.26 -7.62
CA LEU A 81 -10.77 16.73 -8.85
C LEU A 81 -9.26 16.97 -8.85
N ILE A 82 -8.53 16.12 -9.56
CA ILE A 82 -7.08 16.28 -9.75
C ILE A 82 -6.84 16.85 -11.14
N PHE A 83 -6.15 17.98 -11.23
CA PHE A 83 -5.52 18.45 -12.45
C PHE A 83 -4.08 17.95 -12.47
N LEU A 84 -3.74 17.14 -13.47
CA LEU A 84 -2.42 16.56 -13.64
C LEU A 84 -1.88 16.94 -15.03
N ALA A 85 -0.64 17.41 -15.08
CA ALA A 85 0.09 17.59 -16.32
C ALA A 85 1.40 16.80 -16.29
N THR A 86 1.79 16.30 -17.46
CA THR A 86 3.04 15.57 -17.65
C THR A 86 4.10 16.48 -18.27
N GLU A 87 5.38 16.15 -18.08
CA GLU A 87 6.49 16.90 -18.67
C GLU A 87 6.47 16.93 -20.22
N ARG A 88 5.70 16.04 -20.85
CA ARG A 88 5.48 16.06 -22.31
C ARG A 88 4.32 16.97 -22.73
N GLY A 89 3.71 17.69 -21.79
CA GLY A 89 2.61 18.62 -22.01
C GLY A 89 1.22 17.98 -22.09
N ALA A 90 1.10 16.65 -22.10
CA ALA A 90 -0.21 16.02 -21.96
C ALA A 90 -0.77 16.28 -20.56
N PHE A 91 -2.06 16.66 -20.47
CA PHE A 91 -2.76 16.89 -19.22
C PHE A 91 -4.05 16.07 -19.13
N CYS A 92 -4.49 15.82 -17.90
CA CYS A 92 -5.80 15.26 -17.62
C CYS A 92 -6.42 15.83 -16.34
N VAL A 93 -7.75 15.73 -16.27
CA VAL A 93 -8.54 15.94 -15.05
C VAL A 93 -9.08 14.58 -14.62
N LEU A 94 -8.74 14.17 -13.40
CA LEU A 94 -9.12 12.88 -12.84
C LEU A 94 -10.17 13.07 -11.74
N ALA A 95 -11.16 12.18 -11.74
CA ALA A 95 -12.15 11.99 -10.69
C ALA A 95 -12.05 10.57 -10.12
N TYR A 96 -12.60 10.35 -8.94
CA TYR A 96 -12.70 9.02 -8.34
C TYR A 96 -14.13 8.48 -8.42
N ASP A 97 -14.28 7.30 -9.03
CA ASP A 97 -15.54 6.56 -9.04
C ASP A 97 -15.58 5.60 -7.83
N SER A 98 -16.29 6.00 -6.77
CA SER A 98 -16.43 5.18 -5.56
C SER A 98 -17.17 3.86 -5.78
N ALA A 99 -17.98 3.74 -6.83
CA ALA A 99 -18.71 2.49 -7.10
C ALA A 99 -17.80 1.42 -7.71
N LYS A 100 -16.81 1.85 -8.50
CA LYS A 100 -15.82 0.96 -9.13
C LYS A 100 -14.50 0.85 -8.36
N GLY A 101 -14.20 1.84 -7.52
CA GLY A 101 -12.89 1.94 -6.87
C GLY A 101 -11.77 2.37 -7.84
N GLU A 102 -12.11 3.12 -8.89
CA GLU A 102 -11.19 3.44 -9.99
C GLU A 102 -11.08 4.94 -10.27
N LEU A 103 -9.97 5.34 -10.90
CA LEU A 103 -9.78 6.68 -11.44
C LEU A 103 -10.46 6.81 -12.80
N VAL A 104 -11.20 7.91 -12.98
CA VAL A 104 -11.89 8.25 -14.22
C VAL A 104 -11.32 9.55 -14.77
N THR A 105 -10.93 9.55 -16.04
CA THR A 105 -10.51 10.76 -16.76
C THR A 105 -11.75 11.54 -17.20
N GLU A 106 -12.03 12.68 -16.56
CA GLU A 106 -13.13 13.59 -16.94
C GLU A 106 -12.75 14.48 -18.12
N ALA A 107 -11.49 14.88 -18.24
CA ALA A 107 -10.97 15.66 -19.35
C ALA A 107 -9.51 15.31 -19.62
N MET A 108 -9.06 15.48 -20.86
CA MET A 108 -7.65 15.35 -21.24
C MET A 108 -7.33 16.22 -22.45
N GLY A 109 -6.05 16.56 -22.62
CA GLY A 109 -5.59 17.32 -23.77
C GLY A 109 -4.08 17.52 -23.79
N ASP A 110 -3.64 18.48 -24.57
CA ASP A 110 -2.22 18.80 -24.79
C ASP A 110 -1.97 20.29 -24.55
N LEU A 111 -1.00 20.59 -23.68
CA LEU A 111 -0.54 21.93 -23.33
C LEU A 111 0.60 22.42 -24.22
N THR A 112 1.17 21.57 -25.09
CA THR A 112 2.28 21.98 -25.95
C THR A 112 1.86 22.98 -27.02
N ASP A 113 2.80 23.84 -27.39
CA ASP A 113 2.71 24.68 -28.57
C ASP A 113 3.74 24.21 -29.60
N ARG A 114 3.41 24.32 -30.89
CA ARG A 114 4.32 23.88 -31.96
C ARG A 114 5.64 24.64 -31.98
N ILE A 115 5.64 25.87 -31.48
CA ILE A 115 6.79 26.78 -31.45
C ILE A 115 6.78 27.46 -30.09
N GLY A 116 7.90 27.38 -29.37
CA GLY A 116 8.10 28.05 -28.08
C GLY A 116 9.44 27.65 -27.49
N ARG A 117 10.12 28.58 -26.81
CA ARG A 117 11.33 28.26 -26.03
C ARG A 117 10.89 27.73 -24.68
N PRO A 118 11.21 26.48 -24.29
CA PRO A 118 10.83 25.94 -22.99
C PRO A 118 11.36 26.81 -21.85
N ALA A 119 10.53 27.01 -20.81
CA ALA A 119 10.88 27.81 -19.65
C ALA A 119 12.00 27.17 -18.81
N GLU A 120 12.95 27.98 -18.33
CA GLU A 120 14.10 27.51 -17.55
C GLU A 120 13.73 27.03 -16.15
N CYS A 121 12.64 27.56 -15.55
CA CYS A 121 12.11 27.13 -14.25
C CYS A 121 11.38 25.77 -14.30
N GLY A 122 11.28 25.16 -15.48
CA GLY A 122 10.47 23.97 -15.72
C GLY A 122 9.00 24.32 -15.98
N GLN A 123 8.14 23.31 -15.96
CA GLN A 123 6.71 23.49 -16.21
C GLN A 123 6.00 23.81 -14.90
N ILE A 124 5.24 24.90 -14.89
CA ILE A 124 4.41 25.29 -13.75
C ILE A 124 2.96 25.17 -14.18
N GLY A 125 2.18 24.37 -13.45
CA GLY A 125 0.74 24.30 -13.62
C GLY A 125 0.04 24.63 -12.31
N ILE A 126 -0.95 25.51 -12.38
CA ILE A 126 -1.66 26.06 -11.21
C ILE A 126 -3.15 26.18 -11.52
N VAL A 127 -4.00 26.13 -10.49
CA VAL A 127 -5.45 26.26 -10.63
C VAL A 127 -5.92 27.44 -9.79
N ASP A 128 -6.78 28.30 -10.36
CA ASP A 128 -7.40 29.41 -9.66
C ASP A 128 -8.23 28.89 -8.46
N PRO A 129 -8.10 29.47 -7.25
CA PRO A 129 -8.81 29.01 -6.06
C PRO A 129 -10.34 28.96 -6.21
N GLU A 130 -10.90 29.87 -7.00
CA GLU A 130 -12.33 29.92 -7.32
C GLU A 130 -12.72 29.00 -8.50
N CYS A 131 -11.80 28.16 -8.96
CA CYS A 131 -11.96 27.18 -10.04
C CYS A 131 -12.45 27.80 -11.35
N ARG A 132 -12.00 29.01 -11.70
CA ARG A 132 -12.40 29.70 -12.94
C ARG A 132 -11.48 29.40 -14.13
N VAL A 133 -10.20 29.12 -13.86
CA VAL A 133 -9.18 28.87 -14.89
C VAL A 133 -8.06 28.02 -14.31
N ALA A 134 -7.56 27.06 -15.08
CA ALA A 134 -6.25 26.45 -14.85
C ALA A 134 -5.21 27.16 -15.72
N GLY A 135 -4.05 27.44 -15.17
CA GLY A 135 -2.95 28.14 -15.81
C GLY A 135 -1.74 27.23 -15.96
N ALA A 136 -1.01 27.37 -17.05
CA ALA A 136 0.23 26.63 -17.29
C ALA A 136 1.30 27.51 -17.93
N HIS A 137 2.49 27.54 -17.35
CA HIS A 137 3.68 28.18 -17.89
C HIS A 137 4.66 27.10 -18.36
N LEU A 138 4.75 26.93 -19.69
CA LEU A 138 5.63 25.95 -20.33
C LEU A 138 6.75 26.60 -21.14
N TYR A 139 6.51 27.82 -21.64
CA TYR A 139 7.39 28.52 -22.58
C TYR A 139 7.60 29.97 -22.16
N ASP A 140 8.81 30.48 -22.41
CA ASP A 140 9.16 31.88 -22.13
C ASP A 140 8.20 32.84 -22.83
N GLY A 141 7.71 33.84 -22.09
CA GLY A 141 6.83 34.89 -22.59
C GLY A 141 5.39 34.46 -22.91
N LEU A 142 5.01 33.22 -22.55
CA LEU A 142 3.64 32.71 -22.74
C LEU A 142 3.09 32.14 -21.42
N PHE A 143 1.84 32.46 -21.14
CA PHE A 143 1.06 31.81 -20.10
C PHE A 143 -0.20 31.21 -20.72
N LYS A 144 -0.38 29.90 -20.60
CA LYS A 144 -1.51 29.18 -21.19
C LYS A 144 -2.65 29.13 -20.18
N CYS A 145 -3.84 29.53 -20.60
CA CYS A 145 -5.05 29.55 -19.79
C CYS A 145 -6.05 28.53 -20.31
N LEU A 146 -6.58 27.70 -19.41
CA LEU A 146 -7.62 26.71 -19.64
C LEU A 146 -8.86 27.11 -18.82
N PRO A 147 -9.84 27.81 -19.40
CA PRO A 147 -11.02 28.22 -18.67
C PRO A 147 -11.82 27.02 -18.18
N LEU A 148 -12.29 27.10 -16.94
CA LEU A 148 -13.11 26.09 -16.28
C LEU A 148 -14.56 26.55 -16.21
N ASP A 149 -15.50 25.62 -16.36
CA ASP A 149 -16.88 25.85 -15.97
C ASP A 149 -17.15 25.48 -14.50
N ARG A 150 -18.37 25.73 -14.02
CA ARG A 150 -18.75 25.46 -12.61
C ARG A 150 -18.76 23.97 -12.24
N THR A 151 -18.71 23.08 -13.22
CA THR A 151 -18.63 21.62 -13.02
C THR A 151 -17.20 21.10 -13.02
N GLY A 152 -16.23 21.94 -13.43
CA GLY A 152 -14.82 21.57 -13.59
C GLY A 152 -14.45 21.16 -15.01
N GLN A 153 -15.37 21.26 -16.00
CA GLN A 153 -15.03 20.97 -17.38
C GLN A 153 -14.16 22.07 -17.98
N MET A 154 -13.10 21.65 -18.65
CA MET A 154 -12.13 22.52 -19.33
C MET A 154 -12.68 22.96 -20.70
N ARG A 155 -12.51 24.24 -21.02
CA ARG A 155 -12.82 24.82 -22.33
C ARG A 155 -11.57 24.93 -23.19
N GLU A 156 -11.74 25.43 -24.42
CA GLU A 156 -10.64 25.70 -25.34
C GLU A 156 -9.59 26.60 -24.69
N ALA A 157 -8.34 26.11 -24.66
CA ALA A 157 -7.21 26.81 -24.10
C ALA A 157 -6.78 27.98 -25.01
N PHE A 158 -6.19 29.02 -24.41
CA PHE A 158 -5.57 30.11 -25.15
C PHE A 158 -4.29 30.56 -24.46
N ASN A 159 -3.38 31.15 -25.22
CA ASN A 159 -2.16 31.74 -24.70
C ASN A 159 -2.34 33.24 -24.50
N VAL A 160 -1.88 33.74 -23.37
CA VAL A 160 -1.66 35.17 -23.13
C VAL A 160 -0.17 35.46 -23.15
N ARG A 161 0.18 36.66 -23.63
CA ARG A 161 1.56 37.12 -23.66
C ARG A 161 1.99 37.57 -22.27
N LEU A 162 3.11 37.04 -21.80
CA LEU A 162 3.75 37.48 -20.57
C LEU A 162 5.00 38.28 -20.95
N ASP A 163 5.12 39.51 -20.46
CA ASP A 163 6.26 40.36 -20.81
C ASP A 163 7.53 39.97 -20.05
N GLU A 164 7.37 39.33 -18.90
CA GLU A 164 8.45 38.76 -18.11
C GLU A 164 8.96 37.45 -18.75
N LEU A 165 10.19 37.47 -19.28
CA LEU A 165 10.79 36.31 -19.96
C LEU A 165 11.42 35.30 -19.00
N GLN A 166 12.09 35.77 -17.93
CA GLN A 166 12.75 34.89 -16.95
C GLN A 166 11.87 34.71 -15.71
N VAL A 167 10.80 33.94 -15.88
CA VAL A 167 9.88 33.58 -14.79
C VAL A 167 10.53 32.53 -13.89
N VAL A 168 10.37 32.70 -12.57
CA VAL A 168 10.86 31.79 -11.53
C VAL A 168 9.73 30.96 -10.96
N ASP A 169 8.62 31.63 -10.63
CA ASP A 169 7.45 31.00 -10.04
C ASP A 169 6.18 31.79 -10.39
N VAL A 170 5.05 31.11 -10.42
CA VAL A 170 3.73 31.70 -10.70
C VAL A 170 2.70 31.06 -9.79
N ALA A 171 1.87 31.88 -9.14
CA ALA A 171 0.77 31.39 -8.30
C ALA A 171 -0.50 32.22 -8.49
N PHE A 172 -1.67 31.59 -8.39
CA PHE A 172 -2.94 32.30 -8.34
C PHE A 172 -3.18 32.85 -6.92
N LEU A 173 -3.61 34.11 -6.82
CA LEU A 173 -3.95 34.76 -5.56
C LEU A 173 -5.39 34.42 -5.13
N HIS A 174 -5.62 34.31 -3.82
CA HIS A 174 -6.94 34.11 -3.24
C HIS A 174 -7.70 35.42 -3.05
N GLY A 175 -9.03 35.35 -2.98
CA GLY A 175 -9.89 36.50 -2.66
C GLY A 175 -9.99 37.56 -3.76
N CYS A 176 -9.57 37.24 -4.99
CA CYS A 176 -9.61 38.16 -6.13
C CYS A 176 -10.90 38.01 -6.96
N SER A 177 -11.51 39.15 -7.32
CA SER A 177 -12.76 39.20 -8.10
C SER A 177 -12.63 38.62 -9.51
N LYS A 178 -11.43 38.71 -10.10
CA LYS A 178 -11.01 38.01 -11.31
C LYS A 178 -9.88 37.03 -10.99
N PRO A 179 -9.58 36.05 -11.86
CA PRO A 179 -8.39 35.23 -11.70
C PRO A 179 -7.15 36.11 -11.77
N THR A 180 -6.35 36.11 -10.71
CA THR A 180 -5.17 36.97 -10.59
C THR A 180 -3.95 36.12 -10.31
N ILE A 181 -2.92 36.26 -11.12
CA ILE A 181 -1.62 35.59 -10.94
C ILE A 181 -0.61 36.56 -10.33
N ALA A 182 0.25 36.06 -9.46
CA ALA A 182 1.49 36.68 -9.05
C ALA A 182 2.65 35.99 -9.77
N VAL A 183 3.48 36.77 -10.45
CA VAL A 183 4.59 36.32 -11.29
C VAL A 183 5.89 36.81 -10.66
N LEU A 184 6.68 35.88 -10.14
CA LEU A 184 8.05 36.12 -9.70
C LEU A 184 8.98 35.97 -10.90
N HIS A 185 9.76 37.00 -11.20
CA HIS A 185 10.66 37.00 -12.35
C HIS A 185 12.02 37.60 -12.01
N GLN A 186 13.02 37.25 -12.83
CA GLN A 186 14.34 37.89 -12.83
C GLN A 186 14.40 38.99 -13.89
N ASP A 187 15.16 40.05 -13.61
CA ASP A 187 15.60 41.00 -14.62
C ASP A 187 17.03 40.69 -15.12
N THR A 188 17.50 41.47 -16.09
CA THR A 188 18.85 41.33 -16.69
C THR A 188 20.00 41.68 -15.73
N LYS A 189 19.69 42.23 -14.55
CA LYS A 189 20.67 42.53 -13.50
C LYS A 189 20.64 41.47 -12.39
N GLU A 190 19.99 40.33 -12.64
CA GLU A 190 19.79 39.24 -11.68
C GLU A 190 18.97 39.64 -10.44
N ALA A 191 18.23 40.76 -10.49
CA ALA A 191 17.33 41.16 -9.41
C ALA A 191 15.96 40.49 -9.57
N ARG A 192 15.37 40.09 -8.44
CA ARG A 192 14.05 39.45 -8.39
C ARG A 192 12.96 40.49 -8.18
N HIS A 193 11.84 40.32 -8.88
CA HIS A 193 10.67 41.19 -8.78
C HIS A 193 9.40 40.36 -8.84
N VAL A 194 8.33 40.84 -8.21
CA VAL A 194 6.99 40.24 -8.31
C VAL A 194 6.03 41.25 -8.88
N LYS A 195 5.29 40.83 -9.90
CA LYS A 195 4.16 41.59 -10.46
C LYS A 195 2.90 40.75 -10.42
N THR A 196 1.76 41.40 -10.24
CA THR A 196 0.47 40.73 -10.35
C THR A 196 -0.23 41.09 -11.65
N TYR A 197 -0.99 40.15 -12.20
CA TYR A 197 -1.81 40.32 -13.40
C TYR A 197 -3.20 39.73 -13.21
N GLU A 198 -4.24 40.46 -13.65
CA GLU A 198 -5.59 39.92 -13.81
C GLU A 198 -5.74 39.27 -15.18
N ILE A 199 -6.31 38.07 -15.24
CA ILE A 199 -6.63 37.38 -16.48
C ILE A 199 -8.05 37.78 -16.90
N ASP A 200 -8.17 38.50 -18.03
CA ASP A 200 -9.47 38.76 -18.63
C ASP A 200 -9.85 37.63 -19.59
N LEU A 201 -10.72 36.73 -19.10
CA LEU A 201 -11.20 35.58 -19.87
C LEU A 201 -12.05 35.97 -21.10
N LYS A 202 -12.56 37.20 -21.18
CA LYS A 202 -13.37 37.67 -22.32
C LYS A 202 -12.47 38.20 -23.43
N THR A 203 -11.51 39.05 -23.09
CA THR A 203 -10.57 39.62 -24.06
C THR A 203 -9.40 38.70 -24.36
N LYS A 204 -9.19 37.65 -23.54
CA LYS A 204 -8.07 36.71 -23.62
C LYS A 204 -6.71 37.42 -23.52
N ASP A 205 -6.60 38.32 -22.55
CA ASP A 205 -5.41 39.16 -22.35
C ASP A 205 -5.09 39.33 -20.84
N LEU A 206 -3.88 39.79 -20.53
CA LEU A 206 -3.46 40.14 -19.17
C LEU A 206 -3.64 41.65 -18.93
N VAL A 207 -4.19 41.98 -17.77
CA VAL A 207 -4.31 43.36 -17.28
C VAL A 207 -3.46 43.50 -16.03
N ALA A 208 -2.88 44.69 -15.80
CA ALA A 208 -2.12 44.97 -14.60
C ALA A 208 -2.94 44.64 -13.33
N GLY A 209 -2.34 43.87 -12.43
CA GLY A 209 -2.98 43.41 -11.20
C GLY A 209 -2.89 44.41 -10.05
N PRO A 210 -3.36 44.03 -8.86
CA PRO A 210 -3.54 44.92 -7.72
C PRO A 210 -2.24 45.50 -7.15
N TRP A 211 -1.10 44.82 -7.28
CA TRP A 211 0.17 45.29 -6.70
C TRP A 211 1.41 44.72 -7.42
N ALA A 212 2.54 45.36 -7.19
CA ALA A 212 3.86 44.87 -7.58
C ALA A 212 4.87 45.17 -6.46
N GLN A 213 5.91 44.35 -6.37
CA GLN A 213 7.01 44.50 -5.43
C GLN A 213 8.34 44.32 -6.19
N SER A 214 9.15 45.38 -6.20
CA SER A 214 10.47 45.38 -6.83
C SER A 214 11.59 45.14 -5.82
N ASP A 215 12.77 44.83 -6.33
CA ASP A 215 14.04 44.75 -5.59
C ASP A 215 14.00 43.73 -4.46
N LEU A 216 13.48 42.54 -4.75
CA LEU A 216 13.55 41.39 -3.86
C LEU A 216 14.96 40.81 -3.84
N GLU A 217 15.25 40.04 -2.79
CA GLU A 217 16.47 39.26 -2.68
C GLU A 217 16.65 38.32 -3.89
N GLY A 218 17.87 38.22 -4.44
CA GLY A 218 18.18 37.36 -5.59
C GLY A 218 17.83 35.88 -5.40
N GLY A 219 17.94 35.38 -4.17
CA GLY A 219 17.57 34.02 -3.76
C GLY A 219 16.07 33.78 -3.57
N THR A 220 15.20 34.77 -3.82
CA THR A 220 13.75 34.57 -3.77
C THR A 220 13.33 33.55 -4.83
N SER A 221 12.75 32.45 -4.39
CA SER A 221 12.53 31.26 -5.23
C SER A 221 11.06 30.86 -5.37
N ARG A 222 10.19 31.27 -4.45
CA ARG A 222 8.77 30.84 -4.43
C ARG A 222 7.81 31.95 -4.08
N VAL A 223 6.60 31.84 -4.64
CA VAL A 223 5.42 32.65 -4.29
C VAL A 223 4.35 31.73 -3.69
N ILE A 224 4.06 31.90 -2.39
CA ILE A 224 3.00 31.15 -1.72
C ILE A 224 1.78 32.06 -1.58
N PRO A 225 0.69 31.79 -2.29
CA PRO A 225 -0.52 32.59 -2.14
C PRO A 225 -1.18 32.28 -0.79
N VAL A 226 -1.57 33.32 -0.05
CA VAL A 226 -2.19 33.16 1.27
C VAL A 226 -3.71 33.09 1.10
N PRO A 227 -4.39 32.07 1.64
CA PRO A 227 -5.86 31.96 1.60
C PRO A 227 -6.58 33.18 2.20
N ALA A 228 -7.87 33.30 1.84
CA ALA A 228 -8.78 34.19 2.56
C ALA A 228 -8.97 33.69 4.00
N PRO A 229 -9.10 34.56 5.01
CA PRO A 229 -9.37 36.00 4.90
C PRO A 229 -8.13 36.89 4.75
N LEU A 230 -6.92 36.40 5.03
CA LEU A 230 -5.71 37.22 5.05
C LEU A 230 -5.30 37.71 3.66
N GLY A 231 -5.38 36.84 2.64
CA GLY A 231 -5.05 37.16 1.26
C GLY A 231 -3.58 37.59 1.05
N GLY A 232 -3.24 38.01 -0.16
CA GLY A 232 -1.87 38.38 -0.51
C GLY A 232 -0.97 37.17 -0.77
N ALA A 233 0.34 37.36 -0.66
CA ALA A 233 1.33 36.32 -0.94
C ALA A 233 2.56 36.42 -0.02
N ILE A 234 3.15 35.26 0.26
CA ILE A 234 4.46 35.12 0.92
C ILE A 234 5.50 34.89 -0.17
N LEU A 235 6.56 35.69 -0.13
CA LEU A 235 7.73 35.62 -1.00
C LEU A 235 8.85 34.98 -0.19
N LEU A 236 9.24 33.75 -0.56
CA LEU A 236 10.27 33.00 0.14
C LEU A 236 11.64 33.31 -0.44
N GLY A 237 12.43 34.10 0.29
CA GLY A 237 13.87 34.31 0.07
C GLY A 237 14.74 33.45 0.96
N GLU A 238 16.04 33.42 0.64
CA GLU A 238 17.03 32.66 1.39
C GLU A 238 17.38 33.33 2.72
N THR A 239 17.49 34.66 2.74
CA THR A 239 17.81 35.47 3.94
C THR A 239 16.60 36.19 4.52
N VAL A 240 15.58 36.46 3.71
CA VAL A 240 14.36 37.13 4.16
C VAL A 240 13.10 36.52 3.56
N ILE A 241 12.08 36.33 4.39
CA ILE A 241 10.72 36.01 3.96
C ILE A 241 9.89 37.27 4.04
N VAL A 242 9.15 37.59 2.97
CA VAL A 242 8.33 38.80 2.88
C VAL A 242 6.87 38.43 2.60
N TYR A 243 5.96 38.83 3.47
CA TYR A 243 4.53 38.83 3.18
C TYR A 243 4.14 40.16 2.55
N VAL A 244 3.42 40.11 1.44
CA VAL A 244 2.96 41.28 0.68
C VAL A 244 1.47 41.16 0.42
N ASN A 245 0.73 42.24 0.71
CA ASN A 245 -0.67 42.36 0.32
C ASN A 245 -0.98 43.80 -0.15
N GLY A 246 -1.55 43.92 -1.34
CA GLY A 246 -2.03 45.19 -1.88
C GLY A 246 -3.45 45.48 -1.40
N ALA A 247 -3.73 46.73 -1.06
CA ALA A 247 -5.09 47.12 -0.69
C ALA A 247 -6.07 46.81 -1.86
N ASN A 248 -7.00 45.87 -1.64
CA ASN A 248 -8.11 45.63 -2.56
C ASN A 248 -8.83 46.96 -2.82
N ALA A 249 -8.99 47.34 -4.08
CA ALA A 249 -9.66 48.57 -4.52
C ALA A 249 -11.15 48.69 -4.09
N ASN A 250 -11.67 47.76 -3.27
CA ASN A 250 -13.04 47.69 -2.79
C ASN A 250 -13.20 47.72 -1.25
N ALA A 251 -12.20 48.13 -0.48
CA ALA A 251 -12.43 48.49 0.93
C ALA A 251 -13.10 49.88 1.00
N PRO A 252 -14.19 50.07 1.76
CA PRO A 252 -14.84 51.38 1.88
C PRO A 252 -13.87 52.38 2.51
N HIS A 253 -13.79 53.54 1.86
CA HIS A 253 -12.93 54.67 2.19
C HIS A 253 -13.03 55.07 3.67
N MET A 254 -12.05 54.71 4.50
CA MET A 254 -11.83 55.35 5.80
C MET A 254 -10.59 56.22 5.73
N SER A 255 -10.82 57.53 5.71
CA SER A 255 -9.82 58.57 5.94
C SER A 255 -9.21 58.36 7.33
N VAL A 256 -7.88 58.24 7.40
CA VAL A 256 -7.17 58.38 8.68
C VAL A 256 -6.05 59.39 8.50
N ASP A 257 -6.11 60.40 9.37
CA ASP A 257 -5.26 61.56 9.41
C ASP A 257 -3.77 61.22 9.51
N ALA A 258 -2.97 62.01 8.80
CA ALA A 258 -1.53 61.93 8.81
C ALA A 258 -0.97 62.54 10.10
N GLU A 259 -0.47 61.71 11.02
CA GLU A 259 0.50 62.12 12.03
C GLU A 259 1.30 60.92 12.53
N THR A 260 2.59 60.82 12.13
CA THR A 260 3.76 60.84 13.03
C THR A 260 5.00 60.35 12.27
N ARG A 261 5.99 61.25 12.14
CA ARG A 261 7.33 61.03 11.57
C ARG A 261 8.18 60.13 12.46
N GLY A 262 8.79 59.09 11.88
CA GLY A 262 9.98 58.38 12.40
C GLY A 262 11.05 58.26 11.30
N LYS A 263 12.28 58.67 11.61
CA LYS A 263 13.40 58.90 10.67
C LYS A 263 14.04 57.59 10.16
N ALA A 264 14.36 57.53 8.86
CA ALA A 264 15.37 56.63 8.28
C ALA A 264 16.66 57.41 7.96
N PRO A 265 17.86 56.76 7.94
CA PRO A 265 19.12 57.43 7.69
C PRO A 265 19.41 57.62 6.20
N VAL A 266 20.18 58.67 5.91
CA VAL A 266 20.58 59.16 4.59
C VAL A 266 21.83 58.45 4.07
N SER A 267 21.81 58.04 2.80
CA SER A 267 22.96 58.18 1.90
C SER A 267 22.48 58.21 0.45
N GLY A 268 22.79 59.28 -0.28
CA GLY A 268 22.27 59.53 -1.62
C GLY A 268 23.16 58.98 -2.74
N THR A 269 22.57 58.81 -3.91
CA THR A 269 23.08 59.33 -5.20
C THR A 269 21.97 59.22 -6.24
N SER A 270 21.86 60.27 -7.05
CA SER A 270 20.75 60.56 -7.95
C SER A 270 20.73 59.69 -9.21
N SER A 271 19.57 59.12 -9.54
CA SER A 271 19.19 58.89 -10.93
C SER A 271 17.69 59.17 -11.09
N LYS A 272 17.34 59.91 -12.16
CA LYS A 272 16.01 60.45 -12.45
C LYS A 272 15.02 59.31 -12.72
N SER A 273 13.97 59.19 -11.92
CA SER A 273 12.81 58.34 -12.19
C SER A 273 11.85 59.04 -13.16
N VAL A 274 11.36 58.28 -14.14
CA VAL A 274 10.23 58.65 -14.98
C VAL A 274 8.96 58.21 -14.23
N ASP A 275 8.08 59.17 -13.96
CA ASP A 275 6.77 58.97 -13.33
C ASP A 275 5.78 58.32 -14.31
N VAL A 276 5.14 57.22 -13.89
CA VAL A 276 3.80 56.81 -14.35
C VAL A 276 3.03 56.19 -13.17
N GLY A 277 2.04 56.93 -12.66
CA GLY A 277 0.68 56.44 -12.35
C GLY A 277 0.43 55.54 -11.12
N THR A 278 -0.29 56.09 -10.14
CA THR A 278 -1.03 55.44 -9.01
C THR A 278 -0.20 54.69 -7.97
N THR A 279 0.09 55.37 -6.85
CA THR A 279 0.70 54.81 -5.64
C THR A 279 -0.29 53.87 -4.93
N THR A 280 -0.32 52.59 -5.33
CA THR A 280 -1.01 51.57 -4.54
C THR A 280 -0.22 51.35 -3.25
N THR A 281 -0.84 51.59 -2.08
CA THR A 281 -0.21 51.35 -0.78
C THR A 281 -0.08 49.84 -0.55
N THR A 282 1.04 49.26 -0.99
CA THR A 282 1.42 47.88 -0.71
C THR A 282 1.90 47.77 0.74
N ARG A 283 1.31 46.85 1.52
CA ARG A 283 1.81 46.54 2.86
C ARG A 283 2.73 45.33 2.79
N ALA A 284 3.94 45.48 3.34
CA ALA A 284 4.92 44.43 3.41
C ALA A 284 5.36 44.20 4.87
N VAL A 285 5.44 42.95 5.26
CA VAL A 285 5.95 42.50 6.57
C VAL A 285 7.02 41.45 6.29
N ALA A 286 8.14 41.52 6.98
CA ALA A 286 9.27 40.63 6.72
C ALA A 286 9.82 39.98 8.00
N VAL A 287 10.43 38.81 7.84
CA VAL A 287 11.20 38.11 8.87
C VAL A 287 12.51 37.62 8.28
N ALA A 288 13.60 37.80 9.03
CA ALA A 288 14.91 37.28 8.64
C ALA A 288 15.00 35.77 8.89
N THR A 289 15.76 35.09 8.06
CA THR A 289 16.01 33.64 8.15
C THR A 289 17.48 33.39 8.50
N ARG A 290 17.92 32.13 8.46
CA ARG A 290 19.32 31.73 8.66
C ARG A 290 20.12 31.58 7.35
N ALA A 291 19.72 32.26 6.27
CA ALA A 291 20.38 32.17 4.96
C ALA A 291 20.41 30.74 4.40
N ALA A 292 19.25 30.11 4.28
CA ALA A 292 19.09 28.76 3.74
C ALA A 292 17.97 28.72 2.69
N PRO A 293 18.14 28.00 1.57
CA PRO A 293 17.10 27.87 0.57
C PRO A 293 15.98 26.95 1.07
N PHE A 294 14.74 27.42 0.96
CA PHE A 294 13.54 26.65 1.24
C PHE A 294 13.11 25.85 0.01
N MET A 295 12.94 24.53 0.19
CA MET A 295 12.72 23.58 -0.89
C MET A 295 11.24 23.26 -1.09
N ALA A 296 10.48 23.17 0.02
CA ALA A 296 9.08 22.81 0.00
C ALA A 296 8.29 23.57 1.07
N HIS A 297 6.99 23.71 0.84
CA HIS A 297 6.05 24.33 1.77
C HIS A 297 4.72 23.58 1.81
N GLY A 298 3.97 23.74 2.90
CA GLY A 298 2.60 23.24 3.03
C GLY A 298 1.80 24.08 4.01
N ALA A 299 0.55 24.43 3.67
CA ALA A 299 -0.35 25.14 4.57
C ALA A 299 -0.81 24.21 5.71
N VAL A 300 -0.82 24.71 6.94
CA VAL A 300 -1.33 23.98 8.12
C VAL A 300 -2.79 24.34 8.37
N ASP A 301 -3.10 25.64 8.34
CA ASP A 301 -4.44 26.15 8.58
C ASP A 301 -5.10 26.61 7.29
N ALA A 302 -6.39 26.34 7.18
CA ALA A 302 -7.20 26.75 6.04
C ALA A 302 -7.29 28.28 5.87
N ASP A 303 -7.08 29.05 6.95
CA ASP A 303 -7.08 30.52 6.95
C ASP A 303 -5.74 31.14 6.51
N GLY A 304 -4.70 30.32 6.31
CA GLY A 304 -3.37 30.77 5.94
C GLY A 304 -2.55 31.34 7.09
N SER A 305 -2.92 31.11 8.35
CA SER A 305 -2.17 31.66 9.50
C SER A 305 -0.86 30.92 9.80
N ARG A 306 -0.74 29.64 9.43
CA ARG A 306 0.48 28.84 9.63
C ARG A 306 0.87 28.03 8.39
N PHE A 307 2.17 28.00 8.11
CA PHE A 307 2.78 27.23 7.04
C PHE A 307 3.98 26.44 7.55
N LEU A 308 4.14 25.21 7.08
CA LEU A 308 5.37 24.43 7.21
C LEU A 308 6.29 24.75 6.06
N LEU A 309 7.58 24.96 6.35
CA LEU A 309 8.64 25.20 5.39
C LEU A 309 9.79 24.23 5.66
N SER A 310 10.30 23.55 4.65
CA SER A 310 11.50 22.72 4.77
C SER A 310 12.66 23.36 4.01
N ASP A 311 13.81 23.48 4.66
CA ASP A 311 15.03 23.97 4.03
C ASP A 311 15.84 22.84 3.35
N ALA A 312 16.87 23.21 2.59
CA ALA A 312 17.75 22.25 1.92
C ALA A 312 18.60 21.39 2.87
N ALA A 313 18.65 21.71 4.17
CA ALA A 313 19.28 20.88 5.19
C ALA A 313 18.28 19.89 5.82
N GLY A 314 17.00 19.92 5.41
CA GLY A 314 15.93 19.07 5.96
C GLY A 314 15.39 19.55 7.31
N VAL A 315 15.70 20.79 7.71
CA VAL A 315 15.11 21.39 8.91
C VAL A 315 13.69 21.86 8.59
N LEU A 316 12.73 21.35 9.35
CA LEU A 316 11.33 21.74 9.26
C LEU A 316 11.09 22.98 10.13
N HIS A 317 10.51 24.01 9.54
CA HIS A 317 10.18 25.28 10.18
C HIS A 317 8.67 25.53 10.15
N LEU A 318 8.16 26.21 11.17
CA LEU A 318 6.82 26.76 11.23
C LEU A 318 6.88 28.27 10.99
N LEU A 319 6.27 28.73 9.90
CA LEU A 319 6.03 30.14 9.64
C LEU A 319 4.63 30.51 10.13
N VAL A 320 4.55 31.46 11.07
CA VAL A 320 3.31 31.96 11.65
C VAL A 320 3.07 33.40 11.19
N LEU A 321 1.93 33.65 10.56
CA LEU A 321 1.43 34.95 10.18
C LEU A 321 0.59 35.49 11.34
N GLN A 322 1.23 36.24 12.24
CA GLN A 322 0.53 36.86 13.35
C GLN A 322 -0.41 37.93 12.81
N ASN A 323 -1.70 37.79 13.09
CA ASN A 323 -2.75 38.61 12.49
C ASN A 323 -3.77 39.08 13.53
N ASP A 324 -4.51 40.14 13.19
CA ASP A 324 -5.59 40.73 13.99
C ASP A 324 -7.00 40.26 13.52
N GLY A 325 -7.06 39.20 12.72
CA GLY A 325 -8.27 38.66 12.10
C GLY A 325 -8.52 39.15 10.66
N GLU A 326 -8.02 40.34 10.28
CA GLU A 326 -8.12 40.84 8.90
C GLU A 326 -6.75 41.07 8.27
N ARG A 327 -5.71 41.32 9.07
CA ARG A 327 -4.41 41.80 8.59
C ARG A 327 -3.28 41.09 9.30
N VAL A 328 -2.24 40.76 8.53
CA VAL A 328 -0.97 40.27 9.08
C VAL A 328 -0.20 41.46 9.66
N VAL A 329 0.17 41.35 10.94
CA VAL A 329 0.89 42.35 11.72
C VAL A 329 2.39 42.05 11.75
N SER A 330 2.75 40.77 11.88
CA SER A 330 4.14 40.31 11.99
C SER A 330 4.29 38.87 11.50
N LEU A 331 5.51 38.51 11.08
CA LEU A 331 5.88 37.14 10.74
C LEU A 331 6.78 36.57 11.83
N LYS A 332 6.56 35.30 12.19
CA LYS A 332 7.40 34.55 13.13
C LYS A 332 7.82 33.24 12.47
N LEU A 333 9.12 32.95 12.45
CA LEU A 333 9.67 31.71 11.92
C LEU A 333 10.31 30.91 13.05
N GLU A 334 9.85 29.68 13.28
CA GLU A 334 10.33 28.81 14.35
C GLU A 334 10.81 27.47 13.80
N PRO A 335 12.05 27.03 14.10
CA PRO A 335 12.50 25.69 13.75
C PRO A 335 11.81 24.65 14.64
N LEU A 336 11.24 23.60 14.04
CA LEU A 336 10.56 22.52 14.73
C LEU A 336 11.50 21.32 14.98
N GLY A 337 12.30 20.94 13.99
CA GLY A 337 13.15 19.74 14.07
C GLY A 337 13.76 19.37 12.72
N SER A 338 14.38 18.18 12.66
CA SER A 338 14.98 17.64 11.43
C SER A 338 14.10 16.53 10.85
N THR A 339 13.94 16.53 9.54
CA THR A 339 13.20 15.55 8.73
C THR A 339 14.01 15.22 7.48
N SER A 340 13.57 14.29 6.64
CA SER A 340 14.13 14.15 5.28
C SER A 340 14.07 15.48 4.52
N ILE A 341 15.00 15.69 3.58
CA ILE A 341 14.96 16.87 2.70
C ILE A 341 13.67 16.78 1.89
N ALA A 342 12.74 17.72 2.10
CA ALA A 342 11.42 17.64 1.51
C ALA A 342 11.40 18.24 0.09
N SER A 343 10.76 17.54 -0.84
CA SER A 343 10.33 18.08 -2.14
C SER A 343 8.86 18.47 -2.13
N ALA A 344 8.06 17.88 -1.23
CA ALA A 344 6.66 18.23 -1.02
C ALA A 344 6.28 18.05 0.45
N ILE A 345 5.40 18.93 0.95
CA ILE A 345 4.88 18.86 2.33
C ILE A 345 3.36 18.90 2.25
N SER A 346 2.69 18.02 2.99
CA SER A 346 1.24 18.04 3.10
C SER A 346 0.83 17.82 4.55
N TYR A 347 0.33 18.87 5.19
CA TYR A 347 -0.30 18.73 6.50
C TYR A 347 -1.58 17.91 6.35
N LEU A 348 -1.78 16.96 7.25
CA LEU A 348 -2.93 16.06 7.25
C LEU A 348 -3.94 16.58 8.27
N ASP A 349 -3.89 16.07 9.49
CA ASP A 349 -4.71 16.50 10.61
C ASP A 349 -4.03 16.15 11.95
N ASN A 350 -4.50 16.72 13.06
CA ASN A 350 -4.09 16.39 14.43
C ASN A 350 -2.56 16.46 14.67
N GLY A 351 -1.89 17.43 14.06
CA GLY A 351 -0.45 17.59 14.16
C GLY A 351 0.35 16.61 13.32
N VAL A 352 -0.27 15.84 12.42
CA VAL A 352 0.43 14.91 11.53
C VAL A 352 0.66 15.57 10.17
N ALA A 353 1.87 15.44 9.64
CA ALA A 353 2.23 15.92 8.31
C ALA A 353 2.98 14.85 7.53
N TYR A 354 2.74 14.79 6.22
CA TYR A 354 3.52 14.00 5.30
C TYR A 354 4.65 14.84 4.71
N VAL A 355 5.87 14.30 4.79
CA VAL A 355 7.09 14.87 4.21
C VAL A 355 7.51 14.00 3.05
N GLY A 356 7.10 14.39 1.84
CA GLY A 356 7.49 13.74 0.60
C GLY A 356 8.91 14.16 0.22
N SER A 357 9.78 13.18 -0.06
CA SER A 357 11.15 13.45 -0.46
C SER A 357 11.47 12.84 -1.81
N ALA A 358 12.03 13.67 -2.69
CA ALA A 358 12.67 13.23 -3.92
C ALA A 358 14.15 12.83 -3.71
N TYR A 359 14.72 13.18 -2.55
CA TYR A 359 16.14 13.19 -2.24
C TYR A 359 16.56 12.09 -1.25
N GLY A 360 15.60 11.48 -0.57
CA GLY A 360 15.77 10.50 0.48
C GLY A 360 14.45 9.83 0.83
N ASP A 361 14.40 9.10 1.94
CA ASP A 361 13.16 8.43 2.37
C ASP A 361 12.06 9.47 2.66
N SER A 362 10.82 9.18 2.27
CA SER A 362 9.70 10.03 2.66
C SER A 362 9.25 9.68 4.06
N GLN A 363 8.60 10.60 4.78
CA GLN A 363 8.29 10.40 6.20
C GLN A 363 6.86 10.85 6.53
N LEU A 364 6.23 10.14 7.47
CA LEU A 364 5.06 10.62 8.19
C LEU A 364 5.54 11.12 9.54
N VAL A 365 5.25 12.39 9.87
CA VAL A 365 5.79 13.02 11.07
C VAL A 365 4.66 13.58 11.95
N ARG A 366 4.88 13.57 13.26
CA ARG A 366 4.02 14.20 14.26
C ARG A 366 4.69 15.46 14.78
N LEU A 367 3.90 16.54 14.83
CA LEU A 367 4.26 17.84 15.33
C LEU A 367 3.69 17.99 16.74
N HIS A 368 4.59 18.10 17.72
CA HIS A 368 4.24 18.27 19.12
C HIS A 368 4.14 19.75 19.48
N ALA A 369 3.18 20.09 20.35
CA ALA A 369 3.06 21.46 20.87
C ALA A 369 4.15 21.78 21.91
N GLN A 370 4.72 20.76 22.55
CA GLN A 370 5.82 20.86 23.50
C GLN A 370 7.00 20.06 22.99
N PRO A 371 8.24 20.50 23.28
CA PRO A 371 9.43 19.78 22.86
C PRO A 371 9.49 18.41 23.54
N VAL A 372 9.76 17.37 22.74
CA VAL A 372 9.97 15.98 23.18
C VAL A 372 11.46 15.63 23.11
N LEU A 373 11.89 14.65 23.93
CA LEU A 373 13.25 14.14 23.89
C LEU A 373 13.47 13.32 22.60
N VAL A 374 14.64 13.45 22.00
CA VAL A 374 15.03 12.61 20.86
C VAL A 374 15.23 11.17 21.37
N SER A 375 14.44 10.22 20.88
CA SER A 375 14.61 8.79 21.20
C SER A 375 15.93 8.25 20.62
N GLU A 376 16.55 7.26 21.29
CA GLU A 376 17.95 6.80 21.13
C GLU A 376 18.40 6.26 19.75
N ASP A 377 17.63 6.39 18.66
CA ASP A 377 18.06 5.94 17.33
C ASP A 377 17.88 7.00 16.21
N PRO A 378 18.63 8.12 16.19
CA PRO A 378 18.83 8.88 14.96
C PRO A 378 20.00 8.29 14.14
N PRO A 379 19.83 8.03 12.83
CA PRO A 379 20.88 7.45 11.99
C PRO A 379 22.03 8.40 11.65
N ASP A 380 21.94 9.68 12.04
CA ASP A 380 22.99 10.67 11.74
C ASP A 380 22.98 11.74 12.81
N LEU A 381 24.01 11.73 13.68
CA LEU A 381 24.65 12.90 14.29
C LEU A 381 25.68 12.44 15.34
N SER A 382 26.95 12.70 15.03
CA SER A 382 28.11 12.58 15.93
C SER A 382 28.17 13.67 17.01
N SER A 383 27.03 14.25 17.42
CA SER A 383 26.92 15.19 18.52
C SER A 383 26.23 14.52 19.70
N GLY A 384 27.03 13.97 20.62
CA GLY A 384 26.60 13.24 21.81
C GLY A 384 25.96 14.09 22.90
N ASP A 385 24.86 14.78 22.58
CA ASP A 385 24.07 15.53 23.55
C ASP A 385 22.76 14.76 23.84
N GLN A 386 22.82 13.87 24.83
CA GLN A 386 21.74 12.97 25.31
C GLN A 386 20.50 13.73 25.86
N ASN A 387 20.41 15.04 25.65
CA ASN A 387 19.36 15.91 26.18
C ASN A 387 18.79 16.87 25.12
N SER A 388 19.04 16.61 23.83
CA SER A 388 18.46 17.39 22.74
C SER A 388 16.94 17.17 22.66
N THR A 389 16.21 18.24 22.38
CA THR A 389 14.74 18.20 22.24
C THR A 389 14.31 18.63 20.85
N THR A 390 13.20 18.09 20.39
CA THR A 390 12.61 18.34 19.06
C THR A 390 11.10 18.51 19.19
N PHE A 391 10.47 19.25 18.27
CA PHE A 391 9.01 19.29 18.15
C PHE A 391 8.50 18.29 17.12
N VAL A 392 9.40 17.56 16.43
CA VAL A 392 9.07 16.62 15.36
C VAL A 392 9.44 15.20 15.78
N GLU A 393 8.47 14.30 15.70
CA GLU A 393 8.62 12.86 15.87
C GLU A 393 8.34 12.16 14.53
N ILE A 394 9.19 11.21 14.14
CA ILE A 394 8.98 10.42 12.92
C ILE A 394 8.10 9.22 13.28
N LEU A 395 6.90 9.16 12.71
CA LEU A 395 5.95 8.06 12.91
C LEU A 395 6.24 6.88 11.98
N GLU A 396 6.53 7.19 10.72
CA GLU A 396 6.76 6.20 9.67
C GLU A 396 7.76 6.73 8.64
N THR A 397 8.56 5.83 8.07
CA THR A 397 9.53 6.14 7.02
C THR A 397 9.29 5.23 5.82
N PHE A 398 9.14 5.84 4.64
CA PHE A 398 8.89 5.18 3.37
C PHE A 398 10.18 5.13 2.54
N PRO A 399 10.75 3.94 2.28
CA PRO A 399 12.02 3.80 1.58
C PRO A 399 12.02 4.45 0.19
N ASN A 400 13.10 5.17 -0.11
CA ASN A 400 13.36 5.78 -1.40
C ASN A 400 14.76 5.41 -1.91
N LEU A 401 14.79 4.73 -3.05
CA LEU A 401 16.03 4.39 -3.75
C LEU A 401 16.60 5.58 -4.53
N GLY A 402 15.79 6.60 -4.81
CA GLY A 402 16.13 7.72 -5.67
C GLY A 402 16.82 8.88 -4.92
N PRO A 403 17.68 9.65 -5.60
CA PRO A 403 18.28 9.34 -6.89
C PRO A 403 19.32 8.21 -6.76
N ILE A 404 19.30 7.23 -7.67
CA ILE A 404 20.38 6.24 -7.80
C ILE A 404 21.49 6.89 -8.62
N VAL A 405 22.63 7.18 -7.99
CA VAL A 405 23.79 7.83 -8.62
C VAL A 405 24.73 6.79 -9.23
N ASP A 406 24.86 5.63 -8.60
CA ASP A 406 25.63 4.49 -9.09
C ASP A 406 25.04 3.18 -8.56
N MET A 407 25.31 2.06 -9.24
CA MET A 407 24.90 0.74 -8.79
C MET A 407 25.85 -0.39 -9.23
N ALA A 408 25.99 -1.40 -8.39
CA ALA A 408 26.74 -2.61 -8.68
C ALA A 408 25.91 -3.86 -8.39
N VAL A 409 26.05 -4.89 -9.24
CA VAL A 409 25.46 -6.20 -8.99
C VAL A 409 26.50 -7.06 -8.28
N VAL A 410 26.15 -7.58 -7.11
CA VAL A 410 27.02 -8.39 -6.24
C VAL A 410 26.27 -9.62 -5.76
N ASP A 411 26.97 -10.74 -5.58
CA ASP A 411 26.44 -11.94 -4.93
C ASP A 411 27.07 -12.03 -3.53
N LEU A 412 26.51 -11.29 -2.57
CA LEU A 412 27.04 -11.20 -1.21
C LEU A 412 27.05 -12.57 -0.52
N ASP A 413 26.02 -13.37 -0.77
CA ASP A 413 25.80 -14.66 -0.11
C ASP A 413 26.41 -15.85 -0.87
N ARG A 414 27.01 -15.62 -2.04
CA ARG A 414 27.57 -16.66 -2.94
C ARG A 414 26.57 -17.76 -3.32
N HIS A 415 25.29 -17.42 -3.35
CA HIS A 415 24.20 -18.35 -3.67
C HIS A 415 23.80 -18.30 -5.15
N GLY A 416 24.51 -17.54 -5.98
CA GLY A 416 24.20 -17.34 -7.39
C GLY A 416 23.02 -16.40 -7.63
N GLN A 417 22.55 -15.68 -6.60
CA GLN A 417 21.55 -14.64 -6.72
C GLN A 417 22.20 -13.26 -6.63
N GLY A 418 22.28 -12.58 -7.77
CA GLY A 418 22.76 -11.19 -7.82
C GLY A 418 21.82 -10.25 -7.06
N GLN A 419 22.38 -9.50 -6.13
CA GLN A 419 21.77 -8.39 -5.43
C GLN A 419 22.29 -7.08 -6.04
N VAL A 420 21.45 -6.05 -6.09
CA VAL A 420 21.85 -4.73 -6.60
C VAL A 420 22.15 -3.83 -5.42
N VAL A 421 23.39 -3.36 -5.30
CA VAL A 421 23.79 -2.34 -4.32
C VAL A 421 23.80 -0.98 -5.02
N THR A 422 23.09 0.00 -4.48
CA THR A 422 22.95 1.34 -5.07
C THR A 422 23.51 2.41 -4.14
N CYS A 423 24.19 3.41 -4.72
CA CYS A 423 24.46 4.69 -4.09
C CYS A 423 23.24 5.59 -4.32
N SER A 424 22.49 5.86 -3.25
CA SER A 424 21.17 6.47 -3.29
C SER A 424 21.10 7.73 -2.42
N GLY A 425 20.18 8.63 -2.75
CA GLY A 425 19.90 9.81 -1.93
C GLY A 425 20.85 10.99 -2.16
N VAL A 426 20.62 12.10 -1.44
CA VAL A 426 21.39 13.36 -1.57
C VAL A 426 21.74 13.91 -0.19
N ALA A 427 22.93 14.48 -0.05
CA ALA A 427 23.41 15.15 1.16
C ALA A 427 23.22 14.28 2.42
N LYS A 428 22.51 14.77 3.45
CA LYS A 428 22.28 14.04 4.69
C LYS A 428 21.43 12.77 4.52
N ASP A 429 20.65 12.68 3.44
CA ASP A 429 19.82 11.51 3.13
C ASP A 429 20.56 10.51 2.21
N GLY A 430 21.86 10.72 1.97
CA GLY A 430 22.73 9.80 1.24
C GLY A 430 22.84 8.44 1.93
N SER A 431 22.58 7.36 1.19
CA SER A 431 22.54 5.98 1.71
C SER A 431 23.02 4.96 0.69
N LEU A 432 23.48 3.81 1.16
CA LEU A 432 23.65 2.61 0.34
C LEU A 432 22.41 1.74 0.49
N ARG A 433 21.82 1.26 -0.61
CA ARG A 433 20.65 0.36 -0.58
C ARG A 433 20.98 -0.96 -1.24
N VAL A 434 20.49 -2.05 -0.65
CA VAL A 434 20.64 -3.40 -1.20
C VAL A 434 19.28 -3.90 -1.64
N VAL A 435 19.09 -4.04 -2.95
CA VAL A 435 17.88 -4.58 -3.57
C VAL A 435 18.12 -6.04 -3.89
N ARG A 436 17.43 -6.92 -3.16
CA ARG A 436 17.44 -8.37 -3.36
C ARG A 436 16.08 -8.84 -3.88
N ASN A 437 16.08 -9.90 -4.68
CA ASN A 437 14.84 -10.55 -5.09
C ASN A 437 14.44 -11.58 -4.02
N GLY A 438 13.19 -11.54 -3.57
CA GLY A 438 12.65 -12.45 -2.54
C GLY A 438 12.50 -11.82 -1.15
N VAL A 439 11.73 -12.50 -0.30
CA VAL A 439 11.59 -12.16 1.12
C VAL A 439 12.76 -12.79 1.87
N GLY A 440 13.54 -11.98 2.57
CA GLY A 440 14.59 -12.53 3.43
C GLY A 440 14.04 -12.82 4.82
N ILE A 441 14.46 -13.95 5.36
CA ILE A 441 14.16 -14.37 6.73
C ILE A 441 15.27 -13.84 7.62
N GLN A 442 14.93 -13.16 8.72
CA GLN A 442 15.89 -12.82 9.76
C GLN A 442 15.99 -14.01 10.72
N GLU A 443 17.06 -14.77 10.61
CA GLU A 443 17.31 -15.90 11.50
C GLU A 443 17.59 -15.39 12.93
N ARG A 444 16.71 -15.76 13.87
CA ARG A 444 16.87 -15.43 15.31
C ARG A 444 17.47 -16.59 16.09
N ALA A 445 17.15 -17.82 15.71
CA ALA A 445 17.64 -19.04 16.30
C ALA A 445 17.76 -20.13 15.23
N ALA A 446 18.74 -21.00 15.39
CA ALA A 446 18.92 -22.19 14.57
C ALA A 446 19.24 -23.40 15.45
N ALA A 447 18.60 -24.52 15.13
CA ALA A 447 18.86 -25.82 15.74
C ALA A 447 19.04 -26.86 14.64
N GLU A 448 20.08 -27.68 14.76
CA GLU A 448 20.39 -28.74 13.80
C GLU A 448 19.58 -30.00 14.09
N LEU A 449 18.37 -30.07 13.54
CA LEU A 449 17.46 -31.22 13.68
C LEU A 449 17.27 -31.90 12.32
N PRO A 450 18.14 -32.84 11.92
CA PRO A 450 18.08 -33.46 10.60
C PRO A 450 16.86 -34.38 10.47
N GLY A 451 16.15 -34.27 9.34
CA GLY A 451 15.10 -35.21 8.97
C GLY A 451 13.70 -34.88 9.50
N ILE A 452 13.45 -33.65 9.94
CA ILE A 452 12.11 -33.14 10.28
C ILE A 452 11.13 -33.42 9.12
N LYS A 453 9.95 -33.94 9.47
CA LYS A 453 8.83 -34.25 8.58
C LYS A 453 7.65 -33.31 8.75
N GLY A 454 7.60 -32.58 9.86
CA GLY A 454 6.57 -31.58 10.14
C GLY A 454 6.89 -30.81 11.42
N CYS A 455 6.39 -29.58 11.50
CA CYS A 455 6.49 -28.73 12.67
C CYS A 455 5.18 -27.98 12.88
N TRP A 456 4.77 -27.82 14.14
CA TRP A 456 3.54 -27.13 14.52
C TRP A 456 3.75 -26.43 15.85
N SER A 457 3.11 -25.28 16.04
CA SER A 457 3.07 -24.60 17.33
C SER A 457 1.83 -25.00 18.13
N LEU A 458 1.96 -25.03 19.47
CA LEU A 458 0.86 -25.21 20.40
C LEU A 458 0.91 -24.15 21.49
N LYS A 459 -0.28 -23.69 21.88
CA LYS A 459 -0.52 -22.84 23.04
C LYS A 459 -0.68 -23.65 24.30
N ASN A 460 -0.25 -23.07 25.42
CA ASN A 460 -0.49 -23.58 26.77
C ASN A 460 -1.92 -23.26 27.26
N GLY A 461 -2.92 -23.78 26.54
CA GLY A 461 -4.34 -23.54 26.80
C GLY A 461 -4.96 -22.39 25.98
N ASP A 462 -6.28 -22.24 26.10
CA ASP A 462 -7.07 -21.34 25.25
C ASP A 462 -6.80 -19.85 25.56
N ASP A 463 -6.47 -19.53 26.81
CA ASP A 463 -6.21 -18.16 27.29
C ASP A 463 -4.76 -17.69 27.07
N ALA A 464 -3.88 -18.55 26.54
CA ALA A 464 -2.47 -18.21 26.35
C ALA A 464 -2.29 -17.17 25.22
N PRO A 465 -1.61 -16.04 25.48
CA PRO A 465 -1.43 -14.97 24.50
C PRO A 465 -0.46 -15.36 23.37
N HIS A 466 0.49 -16.25 23.66
CA HIS A 466 1.57 -16.67 22.77
C HIS A 466 1.65 -18.20 22.68
N ASP A 467 2.23 -18.67 21.58
CA ASP A 467 2.55 -20.09 21.40
C ASP A 467 3.73 -20.47 22.29
N THR A 468 3.60 -21.56 23.05
CA THR A 468 4.57 -21.95 24.08
C THR A 468 5.37 -23.19 23.68
N PHE A 469 4.79 -24.04 22.85
CA PHE A 469 5.40 -25.31 22.46
C PHE A 469 5.58 -25.41 20.94
N LEU A 470 6.70 -25.97 20.52
CA LEU A 470 7.01 -26.34 19.15
C LEU A 470 7.09 -27.86 19.06
N VAL A 471 6.13 -28.48 18.39
CA VAL A 471 6.13 -29.92 18.12
C VAL A 471 6.88 -30.18 16.82
N VAL A 472 7.92 -31.00 16.86
CA VAL A 472 8.68 -31.45 15.69
C VAL A 472 8.57 -32.97 15.54
N THR A 473 8.30 -33.43 14.33
CA THR A 473 8.16 -34.86 14.06
C THR A 473 9.15 -35.35 13.02
N PHE A 474 9.56 -36.60 13.15
CA PHE A 474 10.48 -37.33 12.29
C PHE A 474 9.81 -38.65 11.88
N MET A 475 10.49 -39.49 11.07
CA MET A 475 9.89 -40.74 10.56
C MET A 475 9.42 -41.73 11.65
N ARG A 476 10.02 -41.70 12.84
CA ARG A 476 9.73 -42.65 13.94
C ARG A 476 9.81 -42.01 15.32
N GLU A 477 9.76 -40.69 15.39
CA GLU A 477 9.77 -39.98 16.67
C GLU A 477 9.03 -38.64 16.55
N THR A 478 8.46 -38.17 17.65
CA THR A 478 7.90 -36.83 17.81
C THR A 478 8.45 -36.24 19.09
N ARG A 479 8.93 -35.00 19.04
CA ARG A 479 9.44 -34.25 20.18
C ARG A 479 8.65 -32.97 20.36
N VAL A 480 8.43 -32.59 21.61
CA VAL A 480 7.83 -31.30 21.95
C VAL A 480 8.92 -30.43 22.56
N LEU A 481 9.08 -29.22 22.06
CA LEU A 481 10.05 -28.26 22.56
C LEU A 481 9.28 -27.12 23.22
N ALA A 482 9.64 -26.71 24.42
CA ALA A 482 9.07 -25.56 25.10
C ALA A 482 9.99 -24.34 24.91
N VAL A 483 9.38 -23.20 24.61
CA VAL A 483 10.06 -21.91 24.58
C VAL A 483 10.03 -21.32 25.99
N ASP A 484 11.19 -20.99 26.55
CA ASP A 484 11.28 -20.29 27.83
C ASP A 484 11.30 -18.78 27.60
N ASP A 485 10.18 -18.11 27.90
CA ASP A 485 10.00 -16.66 27.77
C ASP A 485 11.02 -15.83 28.57
N ALA A 486 11.68 -16.42 29.57
CA ALA A 486 12.65 -15.70 30.41
C ALA A 486 14.09 -15.76 29.88
N SER A 487 14.43 -16.77 29.07
CA SER A 487 15.82 -17.03 28.64
C SER A 487 16.01 -17.07 27.13
N ASP A 488 14.95 -16.97 26.32
CA ASP A 488 14.95 -17.21 24.87
C ASP A 488 15.55 -18.59 24.49
N GLU A 489 15.66 -19.51 25.45
CA GLU A 489 16.13 -20.87 25.22
C GLU A 489 14.96 -21.80 24.87
N ILE A 490 15.25 -22.81 24.05
CA ILE A 490 14.31 -23.84 23.65
C ILE A 490 14.73 -25.15 24.32
N GLY A 491 13.89 -25.68 25.20
CA GLY A 491 14.12 -26.93 25.93
C GLY A 491 13.20 -28.05 25.47
N GLU A 492 13.60 -29.31 25.64
CA GLU A 492 12.72 -30.45 25.37
C GLU A 492 11.69 -30.64 26.50
N CYS A 493 10.43 -30.86 26.14
CA CYS A 493 9.30 -31.06 27.04
C CYS A 493 8.58 -32.37 26.67
N GLU A 494 8.11 -33.11 27.67
CA GLU A 494 7.40 -34.37 27.44
C GLU A 494 5.89 -34.18 27.63
N PHE A 495 5.11 -34.57 26.62
CA PHE A 495 3.66 -34.70 26.72
C PHE A 495 3.32 -36.17 26.93
N GLU A 496 3.02 -36.58 28.16
CA GLU A 496 2.79 -38.00 28.51
C GLU A 496 1.69 -38.66 27.67
N GLY A 497 0.67 -37.91 27.28
CA GLY A 497 -0.41 -38.42 26.44
C GLY A 497 -0.06 -38.56 24.95
N PHE A 498 0.97 -37.87 24.47
CA PHE A 498 1.44 -37.98 23.09
C PHE A 498 2.23 -39.28 22.87
N VAL A 499 2.14 -39.82 21.66
CA VAL A 499 2.98 -40.94 21.21
C VAL A 499 4.28 -40.36 20.66
N ALA A 500 5.35 -40.43 21.47
CA ALA A 500 6.67 -39.94 21.10
C ALA A 500 7.41 -40.86 20.09
N THR A 501 7.00 -42.12 19.94
CA THR A 501 7.66 -43.13 19.09
C THR A 501 7.04 -43.27 17.69
N GLU A 502 6.06 -42.42 17.36
CA GLU A 502 5.39 -42.40 16.06
C GLU A 502 5.55 -41.04 15.39
N GLN A 503 5.48 -41.04 14.06
CA GLN A 503 5.36 -39.81 13.29
C GLN A 503 3.98 -39.18 13.54
N THR A 504 3.98 -37.90 13.92
CA THR A 504 2.78 -37.09 14.00
C THR A 504 2.40 -36.64 12.58
N LEU A 505 1.17 -36.90 12.17
CA LEU A 505 0.61 -36.49 10.89
C LEU A 505 -0.01 -35.09 10.96
N TRP A 506 -0.61 -34.76 12.11
CA TRP A 506 -1.14 -33.43 12.41
C TRP A 506 -1.19 -33.23 13.92
N THR A 507 -0.96 -31.99 14.37
CA THR A 507 -1.21 -31.57 15.75
C THR A 507 -1.69 -30.12 15.78
N GLY A 508 -2.47 -29.76 16.79
CA GLY A 508 -3.00 -28.42 16.97
C GLY A 508 -3.80 -28.26 18.27
N ASN A 509 -4.03 -27.01 18.68
CA ASN A 509 -4.92 -26.69 19.78
C ASN A 509 -6.39 -26.95 19.39
N VAL A 510 -7.14 -27.55 20.30
CA VAL A 510 -8.58 -27.80 20.20
C VAL A 510 -9.30 -27.16 21.37
N LEU A 511 -10.59 -26.83 21.20
CA LEU A 511 -11.38 -26.15 22.23
C LEU A 511 -11.38 -26.92 23.56
N GLY A 512 -11.40 -26.17 24.65
CA GLY A 512 -11.44 -26.71 26.01
C GLY A 512 -10.07 -26.84 26.64
N GLY A 513 -9.10 -26.01 26.23
CA GLY A 513 -7.74 -26.00 26.75
C GLY A 513 -6.96 -27.28 26.44
N MET A 514 -7.21 -27.88 25.28
CA MET A 514 -6.63 -29.17 24.89
C MET A 514 -5.75 -29.06 23.64
N ALA A 515 -4.88 -30.02 23.47
CA ALA A 515 -4.10 -30.24 22.25
C ALA A 515 -4.44 -31.62 21.69
N CYS A 516 -4.41 -31.74 20.37
CA CYS A 516 -4.71 -32.98 19.66
C CYS A 516 -3.48 -33.46 18.89
N GLN A 517 -3.13 -34.73 19.01
CA GLN A 517 -2.13 -35.39 18.18
C GLN A 517 -2.80 -36.45 17.31
N VAL A 518 -2.48 -36.46 16.02
CA VAL A 518 -2.86 -37.52 15.09
C VAL A 518 -1.60 -38.24 14.63
N THR A 519 -1.56 -39.55 14.81
CA THR A 519 -0.48 -40.43 14.31
C THR A 519 -1.08 -41.51 13.40
N SER A 520 -0.26 -42.44 12.92
CA SER A 520 -0.77 -43.56 12.11
C SER A 520 -1.67 -44.52 12.90
N SER A 521 -1.52 -44.58 14.24
CA SER A 521 -2.31 -45.47 15.11
C SER A 521 -3.64 -44.86 15.56
N GLY A 522 -3.79 -43.55 15.55
CA GLY A 522 -5.03 -42.91 15.98
C GLY A 522 -4.93 -41.42 16.29
N VAL A 523 -5.98 -40.92 16.94
CA VAL A 523 -6.13 -39.54 17.40
C VAL A 523 -6.13 -39.52 18.93
N ARG A 524 -5.37 -38.62 19.53
CA ARG A 524 -5.25 -38.46 20.99
C ARG A 524 -5.47 -37.01 21.39
N LEU A 525 -6.32 -36.79 22.39
CA LEU A 525 -6.51 -35.50 23.04
C LEU A 525 -5.77 -35.48 24.36
N VAL A 526 -4.98 -34.43 24.57
CA VAL A 526 -4.28 -34.16 25.81
C VAL A 526 -4.66 -32.80 26.34
N ASP A 527 -4.52 -32.64 27.65
CA ASP A 527 -4.54 -31.34 28.31
C ASP A 527 -3.37 -30.47 27.81
N ALA A 528 -3.63 -29.26 27.33
CA ALA A 528 -2.58 -28.44 26.72
C ALA A 528 -1.53 -27.95 27.73
N ALA A 529 -1.89 -27.89 29.03
CA ALA A 529 -1.00 -27.42 30.08
C ALA A 529 -0.21 -28.55 30.75
N THR A 530 -0.85 -29.69 30.98
CA THR A 530 -0.23 -30.81 31.70
C THR A 530 0.29 -31.92 30.78
N GLY A 531 -0.11 -31.93 29.49
CA GLY A 531 0.22 -33.00 28.55
C GLY A 531 -0.49 -34.34 28.85
N ALA A 532 -1.39 -34.38 29.85
CA ALA A 532 -2.06 -35.60 30.29
C ALA A 532 -3.12 -36.07 29.29
N LEU A 533 -3.17 -37.37 29.00
CA LEU A 533 -4.15 -37.97 28.09
C LEU A 533 -5.58 -37.82 28.63
N LYS A 534 -6.49 -37.30 27.79
CA LYS A 534 -7.91 -37.13 28.11
C LYS A 534 -8.81 -38.08 27.32
N ALA A 535 -8.50 -38.31 26.05
CA ALA A 535 -9.25 -39.22 25.19
C ALA A 535 -8.39 -39.75 24.05
N SER A 536 -8.77 -40.92 23.52
CA SER A 536 -8.13 -41.50 22.35
C SER A 536 -9.16 -42.18 21.45
N TRP A 537 -8.87 -42.19 20.15
CA TRP A 537 -9.65 -42.87 19.13
C TRP A 537 -8.70 -43.56 18.15
N SER A 538 -9.05 -44.76 17.73
CA SER A 538 -8.32 -45.49 16.69
C SER A 538 -9.29 -46.01 15.63
N PRO A 539 -8.92 -45.93 14.33
CA PRO A 539 -9.77 -46.44 13.27
C PRO A 539 -9.78 -47.97 13.29
N LYS A 540 -10.95 -48.54 12.97
CA LYS A 540 -11.16 -49.99 12.85
C LYS A 540 -11.89 -50.30 11.55
N ASN A 541 -11.55 -51.42 10.93
CA ASN A 541 -12.24 -51.90 9.74
C ASN A 541 -13.63 -52.48 10.10
N GLU A 542 -14.39 -52.89 9.09
CA GLU A 542 -15.73 -53.48 9.26
C GLU A 542 -15.74 -54.78 10.06
N HIS A 543 -14.58 -55.44 10.17
CA HIS A 543 -14.36 -56.65 10.96
C HIS A 543 -13.83 -56.36 12.37
N GLY A 544 -13.66 -55.08 12.74
CA GLY A 544 -13.17 -54.64 14.05
C GLY A 544 -11.65 -54.68 14.24
N GLU A 545 -10.89 -54.97 13.18
CA GLU A 545 -9.43 -54.98 13.19
C GLU A 545 -8.85 -53.57 13.05
N PRO A 546 -7.64 -53.30 13.56
CA PRO A 546 -7.02 -51.97 13.49
C PRO A 546 -6.76 -51.53 12.05
N GLU A 547 -7.18 -50.31 11.69
CA GLU A 547 -6.73 -49.62 10.48
C GLU A 547 -5.65 -48.59 10.82
N THR A 548 -5.00 -48.04 9.80
CA THR A 548 -4.00 -46.98 9.96
C THR A 548 -4.47 -45.67 9.33
N ILE A 549 -4.02 -44.55 9.87
CA ILE A 549 -4.25 -43.22 9.30
C ILE A 549 -3.08 -42.88 8.36
N GLY A 550 -3.40 -42.44 7.15
CA GLY A 550 -2.41 -42.02 6.15
C GLY A 550 -2.24 -40.51 6.04
N VAL A 551 -3.34 -39.77 6.12
CA VAL A 551 -3.39 -38.30 5.98
C VAL A 551 -4.36 -37.74 7.01
N ALA A 552 -3.99 -36.62 7.63
CA ALA A 552 -4.82 -35.95 8.62
C ALA A 552 -4.76 -34.43 8.46
N SER A 553 -5.84 -33.76 8.83
CA SER A 553 -5.92 -32.32 9.01
C SER A 553 -6.94 -32.03 10.11
N GLY A 554 -6.76 -30.93 10.82
CA GLY A 554 -7.63 -30.56 11.91
C GLY A 554 -7.70 -29.06 12.13
N ASN A 555 -8.68 -28.67 12.92
CA ASN A 555 -8.85 -27.32 13.46
C ASN A 555 -9.34 -27.43 14.91
N ALA A 556 -9.78 -26.31 15.50
CA ALA A 556 -10.17 -26.24 16.91
C ALA A 556 -11.29 -27.23 17.32
N ASN A 557 -12.14 -27.69 16.39
CA ASN A 557 -13.35 -28.47 16.68
C ASN A 557 -13.48 -29.78 15.90
N VAL A 558 -12.77 -29.90 14.78
CA VAL A 558 -12.92 -31.00 13.83
C VAL A 558 -11.54 -31.50 13.44
N VAL A 559 -11.38 -32.82 13.46
CA VAL A 559 -10.22 -33.52 12.93
C VAL A 559 -10.72 -34.47 11.85
N VAL A 560 -10.20 -34.33 10.63
CA VAL A 560 -10.53 -35.18 9.49
C VAL A 560 -9.33 -36.07 9.19
N VAL A 561 -9.58 -37.37 9.02
CA VAL A 561 -8.53 -38.38 8.78
C VAL A 561 -8.90 -39.27 7.61
N ALA A 562 -7.91 -39.65 6.81
CA ALA A 562 -8.04 -40.65 5.76
C ALA A 562 -7.41 -41.97 6.22
N THR A 563 -8.18 -43.05 6.20
CA THR A 563 -7.73 -44.38 6.65
C THR A 563 -7.20 -45.22 5.49
N SER A 564 -6.35 -46.21 5.81
CA SER A 564 -5.87 -47.18 4.83
C SER A 564 -6.96 -48.06 4.21
N GLY A 565 -8.15 -48.10 4.82
CA GLY A 565 -9.37 -48.69 4.25
C GLY A 565 -10.03 -47.86 3.16
N GLY A 566 -9.45 -46.71 2.77
CA GLY A 566 -9.98 -45.83 1.72
C GLY A 566 -11.15 -44.96 2.18
N LYS A 567 -11.36 -44.81 3.49
CA LYS A 567 -12.45 -44.01 4.06
C LYS A 567 -11.93 -42.66 4.56
N LEU A 568 -12.75 -41.63 4.42
CA LEU A 568 -12.56 -40.32 5.04
C LEU A 568 -13.46 -40.22 6.27
N VAL A 569 -12.88 -39.98 7.44
CA VAL A 569 -13.58 -39.94 8.73
C VAL A 569 -13.44 -38.55 9.33
N SER A 570 -14.57 -37.95 9.73
CA SER A 570 -14.64 -36.67 10.43
C SER A 570 -14.93 -36.90 11.91
N LEU A 571 -14.06 -36.38 12.77
CA LEU A 571 -14.14 -36.48 14.22
C LEU A 571 -14.42 -35.09 14.80
N ARG A 572 -15.43 -34.99 15.67
CA ARG A 572 -15.59 -33.84 16.56
C ARG A 572 -14.67 -34.04 17.77
N VAL A 573 -13.93 -33.00 18.11
CA VAL A 573 -12.97 -32.98 19.22
C VAL A 573 -13.23 -31.80 20.16
N GLY A 574 -12.84 -31.92 21.43
CA GLY A 574 -12.80 -30.81 22.38
C GLY A 574 -14.01 -30.72 23.32
N VAL A 575 -15.23 -30.54 22.79
CA VAL A 575 -16.41 -30.23 23.63
C VAL A 575 -17.31 -31.45 23.80
N SER A 576 -17.67 -31.77 25.05
CA SER A 576 -18.72 -32.74 25.38
C SER A 576 -20.06 -32.30 24.80
N SER A 577 -20.81 -33.22 24.17
CA SER A 577 -22.15 -32.90 23.67
C SER A 577 -23.05 -32.35 24.80
N PRO A 578 -23.79 -31.25 24.59
CA PRO A 578 -24.81 -30.86 25.54
C PRO A 578 -25.90 -31.94 25.55
N LYS A 579 -26.31 -32.38 26.75
CA LYS A 579 -27.46 -33.28 26.93
C LYS A 579 -28.71 -32.58 26.35
N ASN A 580 -29.35 -33.18 25.34
CA ASN A 580 -30.67 -32.75 24.87
C ASN A 580 -31.70 -32.89 26.01
N SER A 581 -32.00 -31.80 26.72
CA SER A 581 -33.27 -31.64 27.42
C SER A 581 -34.27 -31.08 26.41
N ASP A 582 -34.97 -31.96 25.70
CA ASP A 582 -36.34 -31.78 25.17
C ASP A 582 -36.56 -32.72 23.96
N ALA A 583 -36.90 -33.97 24.27
CA ALA A 583 -37.42 -34.92 23.28
C ALA A 583 -38.96 -34.88 23.33
N SER A 584 -39.56 -34.17 22.37
CA SER A 584 -40.95 -34.39 21.96
C SER A 584 -41.09 -34.34 20.45
N SER A 585 -40.67 -35.41 19.76
CA SER A 585 -41.20 -35.78 18.45
C SER A 585 -40.80 -37.22 18.10
N MET A 586 -41.78 -38.00 17.65
CA MET A 586 -41.71 -39.42 17.29
C MET A 586 -41.02 -39.67 15.93
N ASP A 587 -40.62 -40.94 15.74
CA ASP A 587 -40.35 -41.72 14.50
C ASP A 587 -38.96 -41.60 13.82
N VAL A 588 -38.32 -42.62 13.21
CA VAL A 588 -38.32 -44.12 13.21
C VAL A 588 -36.99 -44.54 12.50
N ASP A 589 -36.37 -45.63 12.97
CA ASP A 589 -35.35 -46.55 12.40
C ASP A 589 -33.98 -46.09 11.82
N GLY A 590 -32.91 -46.53 12.50
CA GLY A 590 -31.55 -46.66 11.97
C GLY A 590 -30.56 -47.18 13.01
N VAL A 591 -30.03 -48.39 12.82
CA VAL A 591 -29.18 -49.13 13.78
C VAL A 591 -27.88 -48.39 14.11
N GLY A 592 -27.72 -48.01 15.38
CA GLY A 592 -26.46 -47.56 15.97
C GLY A 592 -26.44 -47.90 17.47
N THR A 593 -25.46 -48.69 17.90
CA THR A 593 -25.25 -49.07 19.29
C THR A 593 -24.78 -47.88 20.10
N GLU A 594 -25.67 -47.25 20.87
CA GLU A 594 -25.31 -46.31 21.94
C GLU A 594 -24.54 -47.05 23.06
N PRO A 595 -23.42 -46.51 23.59
CA PRO A 595 -22.75 -47.11 24.73
C PRO A 595 -23.58 -46.94 26.01
N LEU A 596 -23.62 -47.99 26.84
CA LEU A 596 -24.42 -48.09 28.07
C LEU A 596 -23.90 -47.26 29.26
N ASP A 597 -22.83 -46.47 29.11
CA ASP A 597 -22.27 -45.63 30.17
C ASP A 597 -22.39 -44.15 29.77
N GLY A 598 -23.11 -43.36 30.57
CA GLY A 598 -23.42 -41.94 30.31
C GLY A 598 -22.25 -40.95 30.41
N SER A 599 -21.09 -41.28 29.82
CA SER A 599 -19.97 -40.35 29.64
C SER A 599 -20.04 -39.69 28.25
N SER A 600 -20.05 -38.36 28.21
CA SER A 600 -19.92 -37.62 26.95
C SER A 600 -18.50 -37.83 26.41
N SER A 601 -18.36 -38.47 25.25
CA SER A 601 -17.05 -38.70 24.63
C SER A 601 -16.45 -37.38 24.11
N LEU A 602 -15.20 -37.10 24.47
CA LEU A 602 -14.44 -35.94 23.97
C LEU A 602 -14.02 -36.08 22.49
N ILE A 603 -14.11 -37.30 21.95
CA ILE A 603 -13.91 -37.60 20.53
C ILE A 603 -15.15 -38.35 20.03
N ALA A 604 -15.81 -37.83 19.01
CA ALA A 604 -16.99 -38.46 18.41
C ALA A 604 -16.87 -38.50 16.89
N VAL A 605 -17.13 -39.67 16.29
CA VAL A 605 -17.23 -39.81 14.83
C VAL A 605 -18.51 -39.12 14.37
N VAL A 606 -18.39 -38.12 13.51
CA VAL A 606 -19.53 -37.36 12.97
C VAL A 606 -19.98 -37.93 11.63
N ALA A 607 -19.03 -38.25 10.75
CA ALA A 607 -19.31 -38.75 9.42
C ALA A 607 -18.16 -39.63 8.91
N THR A 608 -18.51 -40.62 8.08
CA THR A 608 -17.57 -41.47 7.34
C THR A 608 -18.05 -41.57 5.90
N VAL A 609 -17.21 -41.25 4.94
CA VAL A 609 -17.53 -41.28 3.50
C VAL A 609 -16.41 -41.94 2.70
N ASP A 610 -16.75 -42.52 1.55
CA ASP A 610 -15.79 -42.89 0.51
C ASP A 610 -15.49 -41.65 -0.35
N PRO A 611 -14.27 -41.09 -0.33
CA PRO A 611 -13.93 -39.92 -1.13
C PRO A 611 -13.81 -40.24 -2.63
N GLY A 612 -13.94 -41.51 -3.04
CA GLY A 612 -13.89 -41.97 -4.43
C GLY A 612 -12.48 -42.18 -4.97
N GLY A 613 -11.54 -42.55 -4.10
CA GLY A 613 -10.14 -42.80 -4.43
C GLY A 613 -9.21 -42.66 -3.23
N GLU A 614 -7.93 -43.04 -3.41
CA GLU A 614 -6.92 -42.86 -2.35
C GLU A 614 -6.64 -41.37 -2.11
N VAL A 615 -6.61 -40.95 -0.85
CA VAL A 615 -6.35 -39.57 -0.44
C VAL A 615 -4.85 -39.29 -0.43
N ALA A 616 -4.43 -38.24 -1.14
CA ALA A 616 -3.04 -37.80 -1.22
C ALA A 616 -2.73 -36.63 -0.27
N CYS A 617 -3.69 -35.71 -0.07
CA CYS A 617 -3.57 -34.58 0.84
C CYS A 617 -4.95 -34.09 1.30
N LEU A 618 -5.00 -33.40 2.43
CA LEU A 618 -6.22 -33.00 3.12
C LEU A 618 -6.01 -31.65 3.82
N ASP A 619 -7.01 -30.79 3.80
CA ASP A 619 -7.06 -29.59 4.63
C ASP A 619 -8.48 -29.29 5.11
N CYS A 620 -8.65 -28.97 6.38
CA CYS A 620 -9.91 -28.50 6.96
C CYS A 620 -9.72 -27.23 7.78
N SER A 621 -8.78 -26.37 7.36
CA SER A 621 -8.57 -25.06 7.96
C SER A 621 -9.81 -24.18 7.79
N PRO A 622 -10.24 -23.42 8.82
CA PRO A 622 -11.33 -22.48 8.68
C PRO A 622 -10.93 -21.32 7.76
N LEU A 623 -11.85 -20.87 6.90
CA LEU A 623 -11.62 -19.74 5.99
C LEU A 623 -11.52 -18.39 6.73
N GLU A 624 -12.09 -18.32 7.94
CA GLU A 624 -12.04 -17.17 8.81
C GLU A 624 -11.65 -17.60 10.22
N GLU A 625 -10.76 -16.85 10.85
CA GLU A 625 -10.32 -17.14 12.20
C GLU A 625 -11.46 -17.04 13.22
N GLY A 626 -11.46 -17.94 14.20
CA GLY A 626 -12.49 -18.02 15.24
C GLY A 626 -13.84 -18.56 14.77
N LYS A 627 -14.00 -18.83 13.47
CA LYS A 627 -15.19 -19.49 12.92
C LYS A 627 -14.97 -21.00 12.76
N PRO A 628 -16.03 -21.82 12.86
CA PRO A 628 -15.92 -23.24 12.56
C PRO A 628 -15.56 -23.44 11.09
N ALA A 629 -14.79 -24.49 10.78
CA ALA A 629 -14.57 -24.85 9.39
C ALA A 629 -15.89 -25.29 8.74
N GLU A 630 -16.22 -24.66 7.63
CA GLU A 630 -17.44 -24.97 6.85
C GLU A 630 -17.18 -26.07 5.81
N ALA A 631 -15.91 -26.29 5.47
CA ALA A 631 -15.50 -27.25 4.46
C ALA A 631 -14.14 -27.89 4.75
N CYS A 632 -13.89 -29.01 4.08
CA CYS A 632 -12.57 -29.61 3.96
C CYS A 632 -12.25 -29.92 2.49
N ALA A 633 -11.00 -29.67 2.09
CA ALA A 633 -10.47 -29.97 0.77
C ALA A 633 -9.67 -31.28 0.80
N VAL A 634 -9.82 -32.09 -0.24
CA VAL A 634 -9.23 -33.43 -0.39
C VAL A 634 -8.60 -33.53 -1.77
N GLY A 635 -7.30 -33.78 -1.84
CA GLY A 635 -6.61 -34.15 -3.08
C GLY A 635 -6.49 -35.66 -3.19
N LEU A 636 -6.83 -36.23 -4.35
CA LEU A 636 -6.80 -37.66 -4.61
C LEU A 636 -5.61 -38.07 -5.51
N TRP A 637 -5.15 -39.31 -5.37
CA TRP A 637 -4.13 -39.90 -6.26
C TRP A 637 -4.57 -39.97 -7.73
N SER A 638 -5.87 -39.89 -8.01
CA SER A 638 -6.45 -39.78 -9.35
C SER A 638 -6.24 -38.41 -10.03
N ALA A 639 -5.49 -37.49 -9.40
CA ALA A 639 -5.32 -36.10 -9.84
C ALA A 639 -6.65 -35.31 -9.85
N GLU A 640 -7.54 -35.65 -8.94
CA GLU A 640 -8.79 -34.93 -8.68
C GLU A 640 -8.71 -34.24 -7.32
N VAL A 641 -9.28 -33.05 -7.20
CA VAL A 641 -9.47 -32.33 -5.94
C VAL A 641 -10.95 -32.22 -5.67
N LYS A 642 -11.37 -32.54 -4.46
CA LYS A 642 -12.75 -32.49 -4.00
C LYS A 642 -12.86 -31.63 -2.76
N THR A 643 -14.01 -31.01 -2.57
CA THR A 643 -14.34 -30.31 -1.34
C THR A 643 -15.60 -30.92 -0.74
N PHE A 644 -15.60 -31.12 0.57
CA PHE A 644 -16.72 -31.64 1.34
C PHE A 644 -17.13 -30.64 2.42
N SER A 645 -18.37 -30.70 2.89
CA SER A 645 -18.82 -29.92 4.04
C SER A 645 -18.15 -30.42 5.32
N ALA A 646 -17.85 -29.51 6.24
CA ALA A 646 -17.38 -29.86 7.57
C ALA A 646 -18.46 -29.50 8.61
N PRO A 647 -18.72 -30.36 9.62
CA PRO A 647 -18.13 -31.67 9.86
C PRO A 647 -18.80 -32.84 9.11
N GLY A 648 -19.86 -32.60 8.32
CA GLY A 648 -20.76 -33.64 7.81
C GLY A 648 -20.25 -34.48 6.62
N LEU A 649 -19.15 -34.07 5.98
CA LEU A 649 -18.55 -34.72 4.82
C LEU A 649 -19.49 -34.92 3.61
N ALA A 650 -20.46 -34.01 3.40
CA ALA A 650 -21.26 -34.02 2.19
C ALA A 650 -20.44 -33.44 1.03
N LEU A 651 -20.38 -34.12 -0.12
CA LEU A 651 -19.63 -33.64 -1.28
C LEU A 651 -20.20 -32.30 -1.77
N LEU A 652 -19.35 -31.27 -1.83
CA LEU A 652 -19.71 -29.94 -2.32
C LEU A 652 -19.31 -29.76 -3.78
N SER A 653 -18.08 -30.14 -4.13
CA SER A 653 -17.53 -29.90 -5.48
C SER A 653 -16.33 -30.78 -5.79
N ARG A 654 -15.96 -30.81 -7.08
CA ARG A 654 -14.82 -31.56 -7.61
C ARG A 654 -14.21 -30.88 -8.84
N ALA A 655 -12.90 -31.00 -8.99
CA ALA A 655 -12.15 -30.52 -10.16
C ALA A 655 -11.00 -31.49 -10.50
N ALA A 656 -10.73 -31.68 -11.79
CA ALA A 656 -9.58 -32.46 -12.26
C ALA A 656 -8.37 -31.55 -12.53
N LEU A 657 -7.17 -32.00 -12.15
CA LEU A 657 -5.92 -31.29 -12.40
C LEU A 657 -5.36 -31.70 -13.77
N ALA A 658 -5.46 -30.79 -14.74
CA ALA A 658 -4.85 -30.98 -16.07
C ALA A 658 -3.37 -30.54 -16.09
N ARG A 659 -2.55 -31.18 -16.93
CA ARG A 659 -1.18 -30.71 -17.23
C ARG A 659 -1.20 -29.36 -17.94
N ALA A 660 -0.31 -28.45 -17.53
CA ALA A 660 -0.13 -27.15 -18.20
C ALA A 660 0.24 -27.29 -19.69
N ASP A 661 0.99 -28.33 -20.06
CA ASP A 661 1.51 -28.55 -21.43
C ASP A 661 0.44 -28.96 -22.46
N ALA A 662 -0.77 -29.31 -22.04
CA ALA A 662 -1.83 -29.73 -22.97
C ALA A 662 -2.50 -28.56 -23.71
N ARG A 663 -2.15 -27.30 -23.36
CA ARG A 663 -2.78 -26.11 -23.95
C ARG A 663 -2.21 -25.70 -25.32
N ASP A 664 -1.01 -26.16 -25.67
CA ASP A 664 -0.37 -25.81 -26.96
C ASP A 664 -0.74 -26.76 -28.12
N ALA A 665 -1.53 -27.81 -27.89
CA ALA A 665 -1.88 -28.79 -28.92
C ALA A 665 -3.26 -28.56 -29.58
N ALA A 666 -4.03 -27.54 -29.15
CA ALA A 666 -5.36 -27.25 -29.68
C ALA A 666 -5.37 -26.03 -30.62
N SER A 667 -4.49 -26.02 -31.63
CA SER A 667 -4.66 -25.17 -32.83
C SER A 667 -3.89 -25.74 -34.01
N VAL A 668 -4.40 -26.82 -34.61
CA VAL A 668 -4.03 -27.18 -35.98
C VAL A 668 -5.30 -27.40 -36.77
N ASP A 669 -5.53 -26.49 -37.71
CA ASP A 669 -6.67 -26.40 -38.61
C ASP A 669 -6.94 -27.70 -39.37
N GLU A 670 -8.23 -28.05 -39.45
CA GLU A 670 -8.77 -28.94 -40.47
C GLU A 670 -8.67 -28.29 -41.85
N THR A 671 -7.65 -28.64 -42.63
CA THR A 671 -7.76 -28.65 -44.09
C THR A 671 -7.19 -29.95 -44.62
N GLY A 672 -8.08 -30.84 -45.06
CA GLY A 672 -7.72 -32.11 -45.64
C GLY A 672 -7.06 -31.98 -47.01
N THR A 673 -6.08 -32.84 -47.29
CA THR A 673 -5.97 -33.51 -48.58
C THR A 673 -5.43 -34.92 -48.35
N ALA A 674 -6.09 -35.89 -48.99
CA ALA A 674 -5.77 -37.31 -48.92
C ALA A 674 -4.65 -37.67 -49.91
N SER A 675 -3.70 -38.49 -49.47
CA SER A 675 -2.94 -39.39 -50.35
C SER A 675 -2.51 -40.62 -49.57
N GLY A 676 -2.93 -41.79 -50.05
CA GLY A 676 -2.77 -43.07 -49.37
C GLY A 676 -1.34 -43.63 -49.40
N GLY A 677 -1.05 -44.43 -48.37
CA GLY A 677 0.14 -45.27 -48.26
C GLY A 677 -0.09 -46.31 -47.16
N SER A 678 0.01 -47.57 -47.53
CA SER A 678 -0.39 -48.77 -46.80
C SER A 678 0.57 -49.21 -45.68
N GLY A 679 0.01 -49.77 -44.59
CA GLY A 679 0.54 -50.97 -43.93
C GLY A 679 1.19 -50.78 -42.56
N GLY A 680 0.49 -51.21 -41.50
CA GLY A 680 1.09 -51.46 -40.18
C GLY A 680 0.05 -51.59 -39.07
N LEU A 681 -0.40 -52.81 -38.78
CA LEU A 681 -1.16 -53.13 -37.57
C LEU A 681 -0.32 -52.80 -36.32
N LEU A 682 -0.78 -51.88 -35.47
CA LEU A 682 -0.44 -51.86 -34.05
C LEU A 682 -1.70 -51.59 -33.24
N SER A 683 -1.93 -52.49 -32.29
CA SER A 683 -3.08 -52.56 -31.40
C SER A 683 -3.30 -51.29 -30.59
N SER A 684 -4.58 -50.94 -30.44
CA SER A 684 -5.11 -49.99 -29.47
C SER A 684 -4.56 -50.22 -28.06
N GLY A 685 -3.66 -49.35 -27.61
CA GLY A 685 -3.40 -49.09 -26.20
C GLY A 685 -3.69 -47.62 -25.95
N ALA A 686 -4.86 -47.31 -25.41
CA ALA A 686 -5.13 -45.97 -24.91
C ALA A 686 -4.14 -45.70 -23.77
N SER A 687 -3.17 -44.81 -23.99
CA SER A 687 -2.30 -44.33 -22.92
C SER A 687 -3.16 -43.52 -21.96
N VAL A 688 -3.43 -44.07 -20.78
CA VAL A 688 -4.00 -43.31 -19.66
C VAL A 688 -3.04 -42.16 -19.38
N SER A 689 -3.47 -40.92 -19.63
CA SER A 689 -2.71 -39.73 -19.26
C SER A 689 -2.61 -39.70 -17.73
N HIS A 690 -1.43 -40.02 -17.19
CA HIS A 690 -1.19 -39.87 -15.74
C HIS A 690 -1.24 -38.37 -15.40
N GLY A 691 -2.35 -37.92 -14.80
CA GLY A 691 -2.48 -36.58 -14.23
C GLY A 691 -1.48 -36.35 -13.10
N VAL A 692 -1.19 -35.08 -12.78
CA VAL A 692 -0.23 -34.74 -11.74
C VAL A 692 -0.91 -34.80 -10.37
N ILE A 693 -0.36 -35.61 -9.46
CA ILE A 693 -0.95 -35.88 -8.14
C ILE A 693 -0.86 -34.61 -7.26
N PRO A 694 -1.95 -34.18 -6.60
CA PRO A 694 -1.93 -33.13 -5.60
C PRO A 694 -1.16 -33.61 -4.36
N ARG A 695 -0.24 -32.78 -3.87
CA ARG A 695 0.61 -33.04 -2.71
C ARG A 695 0.30 -32.14 -1.53
N ALA A 696 -0.33 -31.00 -1.75
CA ALA A 696 -0.84 -30.13 -0.72
C ALA A 696 -2.13 -29.47 -1.19
N VAL A 697 -3.07 -29.28 -0.27
CA VAL A 697 -4.26 -28.45 -0.43
C VAL A 697 -4.33 -27.49 0.75
N LEU A 698 -4.83 -26.26 0.54
CA LEU A 698 -5.01 -25.28 1.61
C LEU A 698 -6.20 -24.37 1.30
N LEU A 699 -7.14 -24.28 2.23
CA LEU A 699 -8.23 -23.31 2.24
C LEU A 699 -7.73 -22.02 2.91
N CYS A 700 -7.84 -20.89 2.21
CA CYS A 700 -7.42 -19.60 2.75
C CYS A 700 -8.29 -18.44 2.22
N LYS A 701 -8.10 -17.24 2.77
CA LYS A 701 -8.80 -16.03 2.37
C LYS A 701 -7.79 -14.89 2.18
N PHE A 702 -7.79 -14.27 1.00
CA PHE A 702 -6.95 -13.10 0.69
C PHE A 702 -7.86 -11.93 0.33
N GLU A 703 -7.71 -10.80 1.02
CA GLU A 703 -8.43 -9.54 0.75
C GLU A 703 -9.96 -9.71 0.61
N GLY A 704 -10.56 -10.59 1.41
CA GLY A 704 -12.00 -10.84 1.40
C GLY A 704 -12.46 -11.94 0.44
N VAL A 705 -11.58 -12.48 -0.41
CA VAL A 705 -11.88 -13.56 -1.36
C VAL A 705 -11.32 -14.89 -0.85
N SER A 706 -12.16 -15.93 -0.83
CA SER A 706 -11.77 -17.27 -0.42
C SER A 706 -11.13 -18.04 -1.57
N TYR A 707 -10.09 -18.82 -1.27
CA TYR A 707 -9.33 -19.60 -2.25
C TYR A 707 -9.08 -21.02 -1.75
N LEU A 708 -9.03 -21.96 -2.70
CA LEU A 708 -8.40 -23.26 -2.53
C LEU A 708 -7.10 -23.29 -3.31
N LEU A 709 -5.98 -23.43 -2.60
CA LEU A 709 -4.66 -23.59 -3.17
C LEU A 709 -4.33 -25.08 -3.29
N VAL A 710 -3.80 -25.51 -4.43
CA VAL A 710 -3.43 -26.89 -4.71
C VAL A 710 -2.01 -26.95 -5.22
N GLY A 711 -1.11 -27.49 -4.39
CA GLY A 711 0.27 -27.77 -4.75
C GLY A 711 0.41 -29.18 -5.30
N THR A 712 1.11 -29.35 -6.42
CA THR A 712 1.28 -30.64 -7.11
C THR A 712 2.70 -31.19 -6.98
N GLY A 713 2.86 -32.48 -7.29
CA GLY A 713 4.15 -33.19 -7.17
C GLY A 713 5.24 -32.72 -8.14
N ASP A 714 4.88 -32.03 -9.21
CA ASP A 714 5.81 -31.46 -10.20
C ASP A 714 6.23 -30.02 -9.91
N GLY A 715 5.77 -29.44 -8.80
CA GLY A 715 6.12 -28.07 -8.40
C GLY A 715 5.16 -26.99 -8.90
N ALA A 716 4.02 -27.36 -9.49
CA ALA A 716 2.98 -26.39 -9.81
C ALA A 716 2.10 -26.05 -8.59
N LEU A 717 1.62 -24.82 -8.54
CA LEU A 717 0.62 -24.32 -7.60
C LEU A 717 -0.56 -23.79 -8.40
N SER A 718 -1.74 -24.35 -8.16
CA SER A 718 -3.01 -23.91 -8.77
C SER A 718 -3.89 -23.25 -7.72
N ALA A 719 -4.44 -22.08 -8.04
CA ALA A 719 -5.37 -21.36 -7.17
C ALA A 719 -6.77 -21.36 -7.79
N PHE A 720 -7.74 -21.84 -7.02
CA PHE A 720 -9.17 -21.82 -7.33
C PHE A 720 -9.85 -20.79 -6.44
N ALA A 721 -10.59 -19.85 -7.03
CA ALA A 721 -11.45 -18.96 -6.25
C ALA A 721 -12.67 -19.73 -5.76
N LEU A 722 -13.13 -19.43 -4.53
CA LEU A 722 -14.30 -20.05 -3.92
C LEU A 722 -15.42 -19.01 -3.85
N ASP A 723 -16.60 -19.37 -4.37
CA ASP A 723 -17.75 -18.46 -4.41
C ASP A 723 -18.30 -18.14 -3.01
N ALA A 724 -18.36 -16.86 -2.68
CA ALA A 724 -18.83 -16.34 -1.41
C ALA A 724 -20.27 -15.82 -1.53
N THR A 725 -21.26 -16.72 -1.63
CA THR A 725 -22.68 -16.26 -1.56
C THR A 725 -23.10 -16.13 -0.09
N PRO A 726 -23.45 -14.93 0.42
CA PRO A 726 -23.84 -14.76 1.82
C PRO A 726 -25.27 -15.24 2.06
N GLY A 727 -25.47 -16.12 3.06
CA GLY A 727 -26.81 -16.41 3.61
C GLY A 727 -27.39 -17.80 3.35
N ALA A 728 -26.63 -18.75 2.80
CA ALA A 728 -27.02 -20.16 2.77
C ALA A 728 -26.13 -20.96 3.71
N VAL A 729 -26.71 -21.63 4.70
CA VAL A 729 -26.02 -22.72 5.41
C VAL A 729 -25.81 -23.82 4.38
N GLY A 730 -24.57 -23.93 3.87
CA GLY A 730 -24.20 -24.85 2.79
C GLY A 730 -24.05 -24.16 1.43
N GLY A 731 -23.06 -23.29 1.30
CA GLY A 731 -22.62 -22.78 0.00
C GLY A 731 -21.87 -23.87 -0.79
N THR A 732 -22.26 -24.10 -2.03
CA THR A 732 -21.52 -24.94 -2.98
C THR A 732 -20.18 -24.26 -3.28
N LEU A 733 -19.07 -24.92 -2.95
CA LEU A 733 -17.72 -24.46 -3.32
C LEU A 733 -17.50 -24.68 -4.82
N ASP A 734 -18.01 -23.82 -5.70
CA ASP A 734 -17.87 -24.05 -7.14
C ASP A 734 -16.38 -23.90 -7.56
N LEU A 735 -15.79 -24.99 -8.06
CA LEU A 735 -14.39 -25.06 -8.51
C LEU A 735 -14.30 -24.99 -10.04
N SER A 736 -15.39 -24.61 -10.73
CA SER A 736 -15.54 -24.77 -12.17
C SER A 736 -14.81 -23.73 -13.04
N GLU A 737 -14.30 -22.63 -12.46
CA GLU A 737 -13.45 -21.69 -13.20
C GLU A 737 -12.03 -22.22 -13.38
N SER A 738 -11.42 -21.95 -14.54
CA SER A 738 -10.06 -22.41 -14.83
C SER A 738 -9.07 -21.87 -13.80
N PRO A 739 -8.33 -22.72 -13.08
CA PRO A 739 -7.42 -22.25 -12.05
C PRO A 739 -6.28 -21.44 -12.64
N LYS A 740 -5.80 -20.46 -11.88
CA LYS A 740 -4.53 -19.79 -12.17
C LYS A 740 -3.41 -20.70 -11.67
N THR A 741 -2.55 -21.16 -12.58
CA THR A 741 -1.45 -22.07 -12.26
C THR A 741 -0.10 -21.38 -12.45
N VAL A 742 0.80 -21.55 -11.49
CA VAL A 742 2.18 -21.05 -11.52
C VAL A 742 3.13 -22.19 -11.18
N SER A 743 4.31 -22.24 -11.81
CA SER A 743 5.38 -23.18 -11.42
C SER A 743 6.30 -22.52 -10.39
N LEU A 744 6.48 -23.19 -9.24
CA LEU A 744 7.35 -22.76 -8.13
C LEU A 744 8.69 -23.51 -8.11
N GLY A 745 8.90 -24.44 -9.04
CA GLY A 745 10.07 -25.30 -9.10
C GLY A 745 9.72 -26.68 -9.63
N ALA A 746 10.59 -27.66 -9.36
CA ALA A 746 10.44 -29.05 -9.82
C ALA A 746 10.19 -30.05 -8.67
N ARG A 747 10.09 -29.57 -7.42
CA ARG A 747 9.86 -30.40 -6.23
C ARG A 747 8.38 -30.32 -5.81
N PRO A 748 7.84 -31.35 -5.15
CA PRO A 748 6.51 -31.31 -4.56
C PRO A 748 6.30 -30.08 -3.68
N VAL A 749 5.20 -29.36 -3.93
CA VAL A 749 4.83 -28.18 -3.13
C VAL A 749 4.17 -28.60 -1.82
N THR A 750 4.61 -28.01 -0.72
CA THR A 750 3.94 -28.04 0.59
C THR A 750 3.37 -26.66 0.89
N LEU A 751 2.17 -26.60 1.47
CA LEU A 751 1.50 -25.35 1.81
C LEU A 751 1.28 -25.28 3.32
N SER A 752 1.53 -24.12 3.91
CA SER A 752 1.23 -23.81 5.31
C SER A 752 0.76 -22.37 5.39
N ALA A 753 -0.28 -22.12 6.18
CA ALA A 753 -0.68 -20.76 6.52
C ALA A 753 0.30 -20.18 7.54
N PHE A 754 0.55 -18.88 7.45
CA PHE A 754 1.27 -18.08 8.44
C PHE A 754 0.58 -16.71 8.54
N LYS A 755 0.83 -15.99 9.64
CA LYS A 755 0.32 -14.63 9.87
C LYS A 755 1.47 -13.64 9.90
#